data_AF-A0AA39N152-F1
#
_entry.id   AF-A0AA39N152-F1
#
_cell.length_a   1.000
_cell.length_b   1.000
_cell.length_c   1.000
_cell.angle_alpha   90.00
_cell.angle_beta   90.00
_cell.angle_gamma   90.00
#
_symmetry.space_group_name_H-M   'P 1'
#
loop_
_entity.id
_entity.type
_entity.pdbx_description
1 polymer ?
#
loop_
_entity_poly.entity_id
_entity_poly.type
_entity_poly.pdbx_seq_one_letter_code
_entity_poly.pdbx_strand_id
1 'polypeptide(L)'
;MTRELTREPTQESTYTDDDVFVDLIKEYDPDDLEESRESSQQNNLGGDLTQFLKAAQEPDSAAESSASSLGKRHHDTSAEDTPRKRRRGSPPADSDNSFVDTAANPDEPIIIAHNSRYHICFQARNLQYGIQYEIARLVSTKAIKYSDILIDVLDQLKGKSNHDGVPLVAQALMQVKSTVIGDTVFSREKEAKNPWRELDLEEEALKKDPNGCLGFNKASDGWYGGKVGFRGKLKKTSAKGSSPSFEIVLEKAELGPSNRFARKFGSKSFLRVKVTRECLSYEKELVSFFKHPFILNGSVFRAFYEKDKNVFLFMTNEVVEGSEISEVKISPRRFRPDRISLVDFLDWHNPIMENTTQTMTKWSARFALGLSNSAPGILLEAKQIMKIKDVVSSQGSDMTDGAGLINKAALLKLKKKFDWDDWPTAIQCRINGNKGLLYHDPSDDHDEPRVWIRPSQTKIRYPDLSDPTLRIIDVLRSSHARVSCQLSAEVIVNLWHNGVPASAFETLLQKGLEDNIVTPLMTWDGPNAMFDLWSALCKRGGVMTARAARRETSMSRVKGYGDRQTEDFDDEDEDGIRQLSNERSTAWWNDEVSGCPSVLEETVMYLLDAGFTPKNCSVLKDKLHHIIKSAVDNYVISYRIDVPMSVTAFIVPDEDGELEQGEVFFKSSRRNLIGPDGLETDMVLGDCLLTRHPCKLPTDVVKWRCVDKPHLRNRTDVIILSVKGLHRAAEILAGGDYDGDKGVLIFQPELVKPFVNPSFALSLPPSDLEKDFETTTNEKVAAFLVRVPRESVSMATYIHEVQEFLLRGLTDISVVGAYSNMHDFSLYTKGYAHPETLRLAHMFCHVLDGAKTGLKVSPHVLSKDRKKYAQKNLEWKSPKELSKANETNAASASPLAGRKFVMDIIRRYAKEQGDIQLSKVEQKMKACSRIVADEELTAPWDEAWVIAERSQNRDRLTDLNAIKMHVQSVYKEHRKLVGKYAHASSKKGAAFTDLPIEVRQDELRAKSKEFAAKPSPEDLVAMTGTEAAMIKASYAYLYDSEPHDGRTKWTRFPWDMAMRELCAIKARAGGRWKALNGDFYERMMIKVRR
;
A
#
# COMPACT_ATOMS: atom_id res chain seq x y z
N MET A 1 6.48 -43.52 -58.56
CA MET A 1 6.29 -44.98 -58.69
C MET A 1 6.28 -45.57 -57.28
N THR A 2 5.36 -46.43 -56.83
CA THR A 2 3.95 -46.69 -57.22
C THR A 2 3.34 -47.64 -56.18
N ARG A 3 2.04 -47.44 -55.87
CA ARG A 3 1.11 -48.38 -55.19
C ARG A 3 1.16 -48.60 -53.67
N GLU A 4 -0.04 -48.52 -53.12
CA GLU A 4 -0.50 -49.01 -51.81
C GLU A 4 -0.55 -50.54 -51.75
N LEU A 5 -0.71 -51.12 -50.54
CA LEU A 5 -1.91 -51.90 -50.18
C LEU A 5 -1.91 -52.34 -48.69
N THR A 6 -2.86 -51.78 -47.93
CA THR A 6 -3.67 -52.39 -46.85
C THR A 6 -3.12 -53.50 -45.92
N ARG A 7 -3.28 -53.29 -44.61
CA ARG A 7 -3.75 -54.32 -43.66
C ARG A 7 -4.55 -53.70 -42.50
N GLU A 8 -5.59 -54.39 -42.08
CA GLU A 8 -6.48 -54.08 -40.95
C GLU A 8 -6.06 -54.86 -39.66
N PRO A 9 -6.70 -54.67 -38.49
CA PRO A 9 -5.94 -54.43 -37.25
C PRO A 9 -5.94 -55.58 -36.23
N THR A 10 -5.12 -55.42 -35.19
CA THR A 10 -5.14 -56.22 -33.95
C THR A 10 -5.39 -55.33 -32.74
N GLN A 11 -6.05 -55.89 -31.72
CA GLN A 11 -6.55 -55.21 -30.53
C GLN A 11 -5.43 -54.59 -29.67
N GLU A 12 -5.64 -53.37 -29.18
CA GLU A 12 -4.93 -52.82 -28.02
C GLU A 12 -5.90 -52.67 -26.84
N SER A 13 -5.39 -52.93 -25.64
CA SER A 13 -6.10 -52.82 -24.37
C SER A 13 -6.09 -51.36 -23.90
N THR A 14 -7.29 -50.80 -23.69
CA THR A 14 -7.45 -49.47 -23.10
C THR A 14 -7.32 -49.55 -21.58
N TYR A 15 -6.18 -49.10 -21.04
CA TYR A 15 -6.12 -48.59 -19.67
C TYR A 15 -6.85 -47.24 -19.62
N THR A 16 -7.59 -46.96 -18.54
CA THR A 16 -8.23 -45.65 -18.33
C THR A 16 -7.56 -44.88 -17.20
N ASP A 17 -7.69 -43.54 -17.19
CA ASP A 17 -7.07 -42.68 -16.15
C ASP A 17 -7.48 -43.10 -14.71
N ASP A 18 -8.67 -43.69 -14.52
CA ASP A 18 -9.13 -44.20 -13.24
C ASP A 18 -8.23 -45.34 -12.69
N ASP A 19 -7.66 -46.19 -13.54
CA ASP A 19 -6.78 -47.28 -13.11
C ASP A 19 -5.49 -46.74 -12.47
N VAL A 20 -4.92 -45.67 -13.05
CA VAL A 20 -3.71 -44.99 -12.55
C VAL A 20 -3.96 -44.33 -11.19
N PHE A 21 -5.16 -43.77 -10.98
CA PHE A 21 -5.55 -43.22 -9.68
C PHE A 21 -5.71 -44.31 -8.61
N VAL A 22 -6.25 -45.47 -8.97
CA VAL A 22 -6.45 -46.58 -8.03
C VAL A 22 -5.11 -47.19 -7.59
N ASP A 23 -4.11 -47.28 -8.46
CA ASP A 23 -2.80 -47.82 -8.07
C ASP A 23 -1.94 -46.81 -7.28
N LEU A 24 -1.98 -45.51 -7.61
CA LEU A 24 -1.34 -44.47 -6.79
C LEU A 24 -1.91 -44.33 -5.37
N ILE A 25 -3.19 -44.71 -5.15
CA ILE A 25 -3.80 -44.74 -3.81
C ILE A 25 -3.35 -45.98 -3.02
N LYS A 26 -2.93 -47.08 -3.66
CA LYS A 26 -2.42 -48.28 -2.99
C LYS A 26 -0.95 -48.17 -2.56
N GLU A 27 -0.15 -47.34 -3.25
CA GLU A 27 1.26 -47.10 -2.91
C GLU A 27 1.47 -46.01 -1.84
N TYR A 28 0.40 -45.35 -1.37
CA TYR A 28 0.49 -44.29 -0.36
C TYR A 28 -0.01 -44.77 1.00
N ASP A 29 0.86 -45.42 1.78
CA ASP A 29 0.64 -45.61 3.21
C ASP A 29 0.99 -44.30 3.97
N PRO A 30 0.06 -43.67 4.70
CA PRO A 30 0.34 -42.44 5.43
C PRO A 30 1.35 -42.60 6.59
N ASP A 31 1.66 -43.82 7.02
CA ASP A 31 2.53 -44.06 8.18
C ASP A 31 4.04 -44.19 7.80
N ASP A 32 4.39 -44.32 6.51
CA ASP A 32 5.76 -44.53 5.98
C ASP A 32 6.71 -43.30 6.06
N LEU A 33 6.36 -42.26 6.84
CA LEU A 33 7.16 -41.03 7.01
C LEU A 33 7.80 -40.86 8.40
N GLU A 34 7.58 -41.76 9.37
CA GLU A 34 8.15 -41.63 10.72
C GLU A 34 9.52 -42.33 10.92
N GLU A 35 9.85 -43.40 10.17
CA GLU A 35 11.12 -44.14 10.35
C GLU A 35 12.34 -43.50 9.66
N SER A 36 12.75 -42.30 10.09
CA SER A 36 14.12 -41.82 9.82
C SER A 36 14.66 -40.72 10.75
N ARG A 37 14.38 -40.76 12.07
CA ARG A 37 14.98 -39.80 13.04
C ARG A 37 15.07 -40.20 14.53
N GLU A 38 15.18 -41.48 14.86
CA GLU A 38 15.48 -41.88 16.25
C GLU A 38 16.99 -41.80 16.60
N SER A 39 17.47 -40.62 17.03
CA SER A 39 18.69 -40.54 17.88
C SER A 39 18.91 -39.18 18.56
N SER A 40 18.11 -38.79 19.56
CA SER A 40 18.55 -37.83 20.59
C SER A 40 17.66 -37.82 21.84
N GLN A 41 18.19 -38.45 22.88
CA GLN A 41 17.82 -38.51 24.31
C GLN A 41 16.75 -37.54 24.86
N GLN A 42 15.85 -38.16 25.64
CA GLN A 42 14.90 -37.53 26.55
C GLN A 42 15.58 -36.59 27.57
N ASN A 43 14.90 -35.50 27.93
CA ASN A 43 15.07 -34.86 29.24
C ASN A 43 13.68 -34.53 29.82
N ASN A 44 13.23 -35.36 30.76
CA ASN A 44 12.01 -35.13 31.54
C ASN A 44 12.24 -34.01 32.56
N LEU A 45 11.41 -32.97 32.53
CA LEU A 45 11.20 -32.05 33.64
C LEU A 45 9.71 -31.84 33.89
N GLY A 46 9.05 -32.88 34.39
CA GLY A 46 7.78 -32.74 35.10
C GLY A 46 8.04 -32.20 36.50
N GLY A 47 7.60 -30.97 36.77
CA GLY A 47 7.81 -30.26 38.04
C GLY A 47 6.51 -29.73 38.61
N ASP A 48 6.01 -30.41 39.64
CA ASP A 48 4.82 -30.17 40.46
C ASP A 48 4.26 -28.73 40.52
N LEU A 49 2.98 -28.56 40.15
CA LEU A 49 2.28 -27.28 40.04
C LEU A 49 1.44 -26.92 41.29
N THR A 50 1.73 -27.49 42.46
CA THR A 50 0.89 -27.37 43.67
C THR A 50 1.43 -26.47 44.81
N GLN A 51 2.44 -25.62 44.57
CA GLN A 51 3.07 -24.77 45.61
C GLN A 51 3.00 -23.24 45.43
N PHE A 52 2.14 -22.70 44.56
CA PHE A 52 1.97 -21.23 44.40
C PHE A 52 0.59 -20.64 44.78
N LEU A 53 -0.28 -21.41 45.44
CA LEU A 53 -1.59 -20.94 45.93
C LEU A 53 -1.70 -20.97 47.46
N LYS A 54 -1.02 -20.03 48.15
CA LYS A 54 -1.30 -19.68 49.56
C LYS A 54 -0.59 -18.39 50.04
N ALA A 55 -1.11 -17.21 49.69
CA ALA A 55 -0.92 -15.95 50.43
C ALA A 55 -1.74 -14.77 49.83
N ALA A 56 -3.05 -14.67 50.13
CA ALA A 56 -3.85 -13.44 49.90
C ALA A 56 -5.26 -13.47 50.56
N GLN A 57 -5.32 -13.50 51.89
CA GLN A 57 -6.47 -13.17 52.75
C GLN A 57 -5.84 -12.60 54.03
N GLU A 58 -6.27 -11.52 54.71
CA GLU A 58 -7.44 -10.63 54.68
C GLU A 58 -7.01 -9.31 55.44
N PRO A 59 -7.87 -8.43 56.00
CA PRO A 59 -8.85 -7.52 55.37
C PRO A 59 -8.77 -6.05 55.91
N ASP A 60 -9.59 -5.13 55.37
CA ASP A 60 -10.34 -4.03 56.07
C ASP A 60 -11.04 -3.15 55.00
N SER A 61 -12.39 -3.02 54.93
CA SER A 61 -13.35 -2.27 55.77
C SER A 61 -13.36 -0.74 55.48
N ALA A 62 -14.49 0.01 55.38
CA ALA A 62 -15.92 -0.27 55.62
C ALA A 62 -16.89 0.72 54.87
N ALA A 63 -18.20 0.41 54.90
CA ALA A 63 -19.38 1.33 54.81
C ALA A 63 -19.68 2.08 53.47
N GLU A 64 -20.94 2.35 53.05
CA GLU A 64 -22.27 2.05 53.61
C GLU A 64 -23.43 2.07 52.57
N SER A 65 -24.54 1.38 52.92
CA SER A 65 -25.97 1.42 52.48
C SER A 65 -26.45 2.20 51.21
N SER A 66 -27.52 1.79 50.49
CA SER A 66 -28.86 1.43 51.00
C SER A 66 -29.74 0.57 50.06
N ALA A 67 -30.73 -0.12 50.64
CA ALA A 67 -31.67 -1.04 49.98
C ALA A 67 -32.85 -0.32 49.28
N SER A 68 -33.58 -0.93 48.34
CA SER A 68 -34.67 -1.91 48.58
C SER A 68 -35.27 -2.34 47.21
N SER A 69 -36.14 -3.34 47.00
CA SER A 69 -36.47 -4.64 47.62
C SER A 69 -37.65 -5.25 46.82
N LEU A 70 -37.61 -6.55 46.52
CA LEU A 70 -38.77 -7.46 46.35
C LEU A 70 -39.81 -7.25 45.19
N GLY A 71 -40.05 -8.33 44.42
CA GLY A 71 -41.22 -8.48 43.55
C GLY A 71 -41.21 -9.84 42.80
N LYS A 72 -42.24 -10.68 42.96
CA LYS A 72 -42.26 -12.09 42.53
C LYS A 72 -43.48 -12.43 41.63
N ARG A 73 -43.26 -13.33 40.65
CA ARG A 73 -44.17 -14.41 40.13
C ARG A 73 -45.29 -14.13 39.09
N HIS A 74 -45.13 -14.84 37.95
CA HIS A 74 -46.06 -15.79 37.25
C HIS A 74 -47.39 -15.41 36.56
N HIS A 75 -47.59 -16.05 35.38
CA HIS A 75 -48.85 -16.40 34.66
C HIS A 75 -49.76 -15.21 34.21
N ASP A 76 -50.52 -15.20 33.10
CA ASP A 76 -50.66 -16.05 31.89
C ASP A 76 -51.38 -15.20 30.78
N THR A 77 -51.81 -15.61 29.57
CA THR A 77 -52.24 -16.92 29.00
C THR A 77 -52.15 -16.90 27.44
N SER A 78 -52.45 -18.04 26.77
CA SER A 78 -53.08 -18.26 25.44
C SER A 78 -53.30 -17.08 24.45
N ALA A 79 -53.10 -17.23 23.14
CA ALA A 79 -53.89 -18.16 22.30
C ALA A 79 -53.25 -18.50 20.94
N GLU A 80 -53.60 -19.67 20.40
CA GLU A 80 -53.24 -20.15 19.07
C GLU A 80 -54.17 -19.57 17.99
N ASP A 81 -53.68 -19.44 16.75
CA ASP A 81 -54.50 -19.75 15.57
C ASP A 81 -53.64 -20.19 14.37
N THR A 82 -54.09 -21.19 13.61
CA THR A 82 -53.43 -21.67 12.37
C THR A 82 -54.44 -22.24 11.36
N PRO A 83 -54.30 -21.89 10.07
CA PRO A 83 -54.86 -22.73 9.00
C PRO A 83 -53.85 -23.14 7.91
N ARG A 84 -53.47 -24.43 7.99
CA ARG A 84 -53.20 -25.41 6.91
C ARG A 84 -52.86 -24.96 5.46
N LYS A 85 -51.64 -25.35 5.04
CA LYS A 85 -51.26 -26.17 3.86
C LYS A 85 -51.83 -25.85 2.45
N ARG A 86 -50.90 -25.64 1.49
CA ARG A 86 -50.97 -26.21 0.13
C ARG A 86 -49.60 -26.79 -0.29
N ARG A 87 -49.59 -28.02 -0.84
CA ARG A 87 -48.43 -28.68 -1.48
C ARG A 87 -48.40 -28.36 -2.98
N ARG A 88 -47.22 -28.11 -3.57
CA ARG A 88 -46.93 -28.32 -5.01
C ARG A 88 -45.49 -28.81 -5.19
N GLY A 89 -45.29 -29.65 -6.22
CA GLY A 89 -44.17 -30.60 -6.36
C GLY A 89 -42.78 -30.04 -6.65
N SER A 90 -41.82 -30.97 -6.56
CA SER A 90 -40.38 -30.82 -6.76
C SER A 90 -39.98 -30.90 -8.24
N PRO A 91 -39.06 -30.04 -8.73
CA PRO A 91 -38.22 -30.30 -9.89
C PRO A 91 -36.98 -31.15 -9.53
N PRO A 92 -36.23 -31.69 -10.52
CA PRO A 92 -35.09 -32.59 -10.28
C PRO A 92 -33.83 -31.86 -9.80
N ALA A 93 -32.87 -32.63 -9.27
CA ALA A 93 -31.60 -32.14 -8.75
C ALA A 93 -30.56 -31.93 -9.86
N ASP A 94 -29.95 -30.75 -9.90
CA ASP A 94 -28.65 -30.52 -10.53
C ASP A 94 -27.55 -30.69 -9.48
N SER A 95 -26.66 -31.66 -9.69
CA SER A 95 -25.56 -32.00 -8.78
C SER A 95 -24.24 -31.36 -9.25
N ASP A 96 -24.02 -30.08 -8.94
CA ASP A 96 -22.67 -29.46 -8.94
C ASP A 96 -22.71 -28.04 -8.33
N ASN A 97 -22.94 -27.90 -7.00
CA ASN A 97 -22.70 -26.67 -6.23
C ASN A 97 -22.82 -26.92 -4.71
N SER A 98 -21.76 -26.67 -3.95
CA SER A 98 -21.81 -26.61 -2.47
C SER A 98 -22.37 -25.26 -2.02
N PHE A 99 -23.69 -25.19 -1.85
CA PHE A 99 -24.36 -23.97 -1.37
C PHE A 99 -24.27 -23.85 0.15
N VAL A 100 -23.65 -22.77 0.65
CA VAL A 100 -23.60 -22.45 2.08
C VAL A 100 -24.78 -21.57 2.46
N ASP A 101 -25.66 -22.06 3.33
CA ASP A 101 -26.65 -21.26 4.03
C ASP A 101 -26.03 -20.68 5.32
N THR A 102 -26.28 -19.42 5.63
CA THR A 102 -25.56 -18.67 6.69
C THR A 102 -26.01 -19.02 8.12
N ALA A 103 -26.57 -20.22 8.31
CA ALA A 103 -26.95 -20.82 9.58
C ALA A 103 -26.18 -22.14 9.85
N ALA A 104 -25.10 -22.39 9.11
CA ALA A 104 -24.25 -23.57 9.22
C ALA A 104 -23.41 -23.61 10.52
N ASN A 105 -22.79 -24.77 10.78
CA ASN A 105 -21.88 -24.99 11.90
C ASN A 105 -20.58 -24.18 11.67
N PRO A 106 -20.14 -23.28 12.59
CA PRO A 106 -18.94 -22.47 12.39
C PRO A 106 -17.62 -23.27 12.35
N ASP A 107 -17.65 -24.57 12.68
CA ASP A 107 -16.53 -25.49 12.52
C ASP A 107 -16.48 -26.18 11.15
N GLU A 108 -17.49 -25.96 10.28
CA GLU A 108 -17.53 -26.53 8.93
C GLU A 108 -16.52 -25.81 8.00
N PRO A 109 -15.66 -26.54 7.27
CA PRO A 109 -14.62 -25.92 6.48
C PRO A 109 -15.12 -25.31 5.16
N ILE A 110 -14.71 -24.07 4.89
CA ILE A 110 -14.95 -23.39 3.61
C ILE A 110 -13.80 -23.71 2.65
N ILE A 111 -14.09 -24.41 1.57
CA ILE A 111 -13.09 -24.73 0.53
C ILE A 111 -12.87 -23.49 -0.35
N ILE A 112 -11.65 -22.93 -0.33
CA ILE A 112 -11.23 -21.89 -1.28
C ILE A 112 -10.84 -22.56 -2.61
N ALA A 113 -9.98 -23.57 -2.53
CA ALA A 113 -9.59 -24.41 -3.65
C ALA A 113 -8.90 -25.68 -3.13
N HIS A 114 -9.56 -26.83 -3.27
CA HIS A 114 -9.01 -28.14 -2.90
C HIS A 114 -9.75 -29.27 -3.62
N ASN A 115 -9.05 -30.38 -3.86
CA ASN A 115 -9.60 -31.66 -4.22
C ASN A 115 -8.65 -32.75 -3.68
N SER A 116 -9.18 -33.73 -2.94
CA SER A 116 -8.35 -34.72 -2.23
C SER A 116 -7.50 -35.56 -3.18
N ARG A 117 -8.06 -36.02 -4.31
CA ARG A 117 -7.34 -36.82 -5.31
C ARG A 117 -6.17 -36.04 -5.92
N TYR A 118 -6.41 -34.82 -6.37
CA TYR A 118 -5.36 -33.97 -6.93
C TYR A 118 -4.31 -33.56 -5.89
N HIS A 119 -4.68 -33.38 -4.63
CA HIS A 119 -3.72 -33.11 -3.56
C HIS A 119 -2.72 -34.26 -3.39
N ILE A 120 -3.19 -35.52 -3.39
CA ILE A 120 -2.33 -36.71 -3.38
C ILE A 120 -1.40 -36.70 -4.61
N CYS A 121 -1.92 -36.40 -5.80
CA CYS A 121 -1.09 -36.28 -7.02
C CYS A 121 -0.01 -35.19 -6.92
N PHE A 122 -0.30 -34.05 -6.26
CA PHE A 122 0.66 -32.97 -6.04
C PHE A 122 1.75 -33.40 -5.03
N GLN A 123 1.39 -34.13 -3.98
CA GLN A 123 2.31 -34.66 -2.98
C GLN A 123 3.24 -35.73 -3.58
N ALA A 124 2.69 -36.72 -4.28
CA ALA A 124 3.46 -37.79 -4.94
C ALA A 124 4.46 -37.26 -6.00
N ARG A 125 4.23 -36.06 -6.53
CA ARG A 125 5.11 -35.37 -7.49
C ARG A 125 6.00 -34.29 -6.86
N ASN A 126 5.90 -34.09 -5.54
CA ASN A 126 6.61 -33.05 -4.79
C ASN A 126 6.52 -31.65 -5.45
N LEU A 127 5.31 -31.27 -5.88
CA LEU A 127 5.09 -29.98 -6.54
C LEU A 127 5.25 -28.84 -5.54
N GLN A 128 6.06 -27.83 -5.88
CA GLN A 128 6.34 -26.70 -4.99
C GLN A 128 5.09 -25.83 -4.76
N TYR A 129 5.04 -25.11 -3.63
CA TYR A 129 3.80 -24.48 -3.15
C TYR A 129 3.22 -23.44 -4.11
N GLY A 130 4.06 -22.65 -4.77
CA GLY A 130 3.65 -21.66 -5.78
C GLY A 130 2.98 -22.29 -7.01
N ILE A 131 3.43 -23.48 -7.44
CA ILE A 131 2.80 -24.26 -8.52
C ILE A 131 1.37 -24.63 -8.11
N GLN A 132 1.22 -25.20 -6.91
CA GLN A 132 -0.10 -25.55 -6.37
C GLN A 132 -0.99 -24.31 -6.17
N TYR A 133 -0.43 -23.18 -5.73
CA TYR A 133 -1.15 -21.93 -5.54
C TYR A 133 -1.67 -21.36 -6.87
N GLU A 134 -0.89 -21.41 -7.95
CA GLU A 134 -1.34 -20.92 -9.26
C GLU A 134 -2.47 -21.80 -9.83
N ILE A 135 -2.40 -23.13 -9.67
CA ILE A 135 -3.50 -24.04 -10.01
C ILE A 135 -4.76 -23.68 -9.21
N ALA A 136 -4.64 -23.57 -7.88
CA ALA A 136 -5.72 -23.16 -6.99
C ALA A 136 -6.30 -21.79 -7.36
N ARG A 137 -5.46 -20.86 -7.80
CA ARG A 137 -5.89 -19.54 -8.27
C ARG A 137 -6.76 -19.67 -9.52
N LEU A 138 -6.32 -20.41 -10.53
CA LEU A 138 -7.10 -20.64 -11.75
C LEU A 138 -8.46 -21.28 -11.45
N VAL A 139 -8.49 -22.28 -10.54
CA VAL A 139 -9.74 -22.91 -10.05
C VAL A 139 -10.64 -21.89 -9.35
N SER A 140 -10.14 -21.12 -8.38
CA SER A 140 -10.95 -20.11 -7.66
C SER A 140 -11.46 -18.97 -8.57
N THR A 141 -10.77 -18.70 -9.69
CA THR A 141 -11.25 -17.77 -10.72
C THR A 141 -12.27 -18.38 -11.69
N LYS A 142 -12.58 -19.68 -11.54
CA LYS A 142 -13.46 -20.46 -12.43
C LYS A 142 -12.95 -20.49 -13.88
N ALA A 143 -11.63 -20.43 -14.05
CA ALA A 143 -10.95 -20.48 -15.34
C ALA A 143 -10.65 -21.92 -15.79
N ILE A 144 -10.50 -22.84 -14.83
CA ILE A 144 -10.39 -24.30 -15.01
C ILE A 144 -11.18 -24.99 -13.88
N LYS A 145 -11.61 -26.22 -14.07
CA LYS A 145 -11.99 -27.15 -13.00
C LYS A 145 -10.82 -28.10 -12.70
N TYR A 146 -10.84 -28.75 -11.53
CA TYR A 146 -9.88 -29.83 -11.23
C TYR A 146 -9.99 -31.01 -12.22
N SER A 147 -11.20 -31.30 -12.73
CA SER A 147 -11.42 -32.30 -13.79
C SER A 147 -10.65 -32.06 -15.09
N ASP A 148 -10.22 -30.82 -15.33
CA ASP A 148 -9.64 -30.41 -16.61
C ASP A 148 -8.10 -30.55 -16.60
N ILE A 149 -7.53 -31.01 -15.47
CA ILE A 149 -6.09 -31.12 -15.23
C ILE A 149 -5.62 -32.54 -15.59
N LEU A 150 -5.08 -32.71 -16.79
CA LEU A 150 -4.46 -33.98 -17.20
C LEU A 150 -3.25 -34.32 -16.31
N ILE A 151 -3.10 -35.60 -15.96
CA ILE A 151 -2.01 -36.08 -15.09
C ILE A 151 -0.64 -35.85 -15.73
N ASP A 152 -0.50 -36.01 -17.04
CA ASP A 152 0.71 -35.70 -17.81
C ASP A 152 1.21 -34.26 -17.60
N VAL A 153 0.30 -33.29 -17.38
CA VAL A 153 0.66 -31.90 -17.10
C VAL A 153 1.30 -31.77 -15.71
N LEU A 154 0.85 -32.56 -14.74
CA LEU A 154 1.46 -32.60 -13.41
C LEU A 154 2.85 -33.27 -13.45
N ASP A 155 3.05 -34.28 -14.29
CA ASP A 155 4.37 -34.89 -14.49
C ASP A 155 5.36 -33.95 -15.19
N GLN A 156 4.90 -33.10 -16.12
CA GLN A 156 5.74 -32.03 -16.67
C GLN A 156 6.17 -30.99 -15.64
N LEU A 157 5.45 -30.85 -14.52
CA LEU A 157 5.76 -29.91 -13.43
C LEU A 157 6.62 -30.55 -12.31
N LYS A 158 6.78 -31.89 -12.32
CA LYS A 158 7.55 -32.64 -11.33
C LYS A 158 9.01 -32.16 -11.26
N GLY A 159 9.49 -31.93 -10.03
CA GLY A 159 10.88 -31.52 -9.77
C GLY A 159 11.26 -30.10 -10.20
N LYS A 160 10.32 -29.27 -10.67
CA LYS A 160 10.58 -27.85 -11.01
C LYS A 160 10.51 -26.97 -9.77
N SER A 161 11.31 -25.90 -9.76
CA SER A 161 11.22 -24.81 -8.79
C SER A 161 9.88 -24.06 -8.91
N ASN A 162 9.54 -23.21 -7.94
CA ASN A 162 8.42 -22.29 -8.10
C ASN A 162 8.67 -21.36 -9.30
N HIS A 163 9.90 -20.85 -9.44
CA HIS A 163 10.31 -19.95 -10.52
C HIS A 163 10.08 -20.53 -11.93
N ASP A 164 10.44 -21.78 -12.14
CA ASP A 164 10.40 -22.43 -13.45
C ASP A 164 9.08 -23.18 -13.70
N GLY A 165 8.42 -23.64 -12.63
CA GLY A 165 7.18 -24.40 -12.71
C GLY A 165 5.93 -23.53 -12.89
N VAL A 166 5.80 -22.42 -12.15
CA VAL A 166 4.57 -21.59 -12.20
C VAL A 166 4.28 -21.02 -13.61
N PRO A 167 5.27 -20.50 -14.38
CA PRO A 167 5.01 -20.03 -15.74
C PRO A 167 4.48 -21.10 -16.69
N LEU A 168 4.76 -22.39 -16.42
CA LEU A 168 4.31 -23.52 -17.24
C LEU A 168 2.88 -23.94 -16.90
N VAL A 169 2.39 -23.72 -15.67
CA VAL A 169 1.00 -24.02 -15.26
C VAL A 169 0.00 -23.38 -16.22
N ALA A 170 0.16 -22.08 -16.49
CA ALA A 170 -0.73 -21.36 -17.40
C ALA A 170 -0.59 -21.81 -18.86
N GLN A 171 0.62 -22.18 -19.30
CA GLN A 171 0.87 -22.66 -20.67
C GLN A 171 0.20 -24.01 -20.91
N ALA A 172 0.37 -24.95 -19.97
CA ALA A 172 -0.13 -26.32 -20.10
C ALA A 172 -1.65 -26.42 -19.88
N LEU A 173 -2.22 -25.67 -18.93
CA LEU A 173 -3.65 -25.77 -18.57
C LEU A 173 -4.58 -24.87 -19.40
N MET A 174 -4.08 -23.80 -20.03
CA MET A 174 -4.92 -22.87 -20.82
C MET A 174 -4.77 -23.02 -22.34
N GLN A 175 -4.01 -24.02 -22.82
CA GLN A 175 -3.72 -24.27 -24.25
C GLN A 175 -3.26 -23.02 -25.02
N VAL A 176 -2.60 -22.08 -24.34
CA VAL A 176 -2.10 -20.85 -24.97
C VAL A 176 -0.96 -21.23 -25.91
N LYS A 177 -1.15 -21.01 -27.22
CA LYS A 177 -0.10 -21.26 -28.21
C LYS A 177 1.22 -20.62 -27.78
N SER A 178 2.28 -21.41 -27.87
CA SER A 178 3.65 -20.94 -27.69
C SER A 178 3.90 -19.67 -28.52
N THR A 179 4.04 -18.56 -27.81
CA THR A 179 4.85 -17.41 -28.23
C THR A 179 6.23 -17.48 -27.56
N VAL A 180 6.71 -18.70 -27.30
CA VAL A 180 8.06 -18.99 -26.84
C VAL A 180 8.97 -19.02 -28.06
N ILE A 181 9.34 -17.82 -28.52
CA ILE A 181 10.61 -17.39 -29.13
C ILE A 181 10.45 -15.87 -29.32
N GLY A 182 11.22 -15.06 -28.58
CA GLY A 182 11.42 -13.64 -28.89
C GLY A 182 10.97 -12.55 -27.90
N ASP A 183 10.23 -12.85 -26.82
CA ASP A 183 9.71 -11.79 -25.91
C ASP A 183 10.66 -11.42 -24.75
N THR A 184 11.98 -11.39 -25.02
CA THR A 184 13.03 -10.93 -24.07
C THR A 184 12.84 -9.47 -23.65
N VAL A 185 12.14 -8.69 -24.47
CA VAL A 185 11.91 -7.24 -24.35
C VAL A 185 11.05 -6.82 -23.14
N PHE A 186 10.49 -7.78 -22.39
CA PHE A 186 9.81 -7.50 -21.11
C PHE A 186 10.26 -8.46 -19.99
N SER A 187 11.40 -9.13 -20.17
CA SER A 187 11.99 -10.04 -19.17
C SER A 187 12.22 -9.31 -17.85
N ARG A 188 12.87 -8.14 -17.89
CA ARG A 188 13.20 -7.31 -16.72
C ARG A 188 11.98 -6.91 -15.89
N GLU A 189 10.89 -6.46 -16.52
CA GLU A 189 9.64 -6.12 -15.81
C GLU A 189 9.02 -7.36 -15.14
N LYS A 190 9.01 -8.50 -15.85
CA LYS A 190 8.47 -9.77 -15.34
C LYS A 190 9.33 -10.32 -14.19
N GLU A 191 10.64 -10.29 -14.32
CA GLU A 191 11.62 -10.79 -13.33
C GLU A 191 11.65 -9.92 -12.07
N ALA A 192 11.69 -8.60 -12.19
CA ALA A 192 11.73 -7.68 -11.04
C ALA A 192 10.52 -7.79 -10.11
N LYS A 193 9.42 -8.37 -10.61
CA LYS A 193 8.18 -8.64 -9.86
C LYS A 193 7.92 -10.11 -9.57
N ASN A 194 8.74 -11.02 -10.09
CA ASN A 194 8.51 -12.45 -9.98
C ASN A 194 8.66 -12.90 -8.52
N PRO A 195 7.57 -13.30 -7.83
CA PRO A 195 7.65 -13.68 -6.42
C PRO A 195 8.29 -15.05 -6.22
N TRP A 196 8.37 -15.86 -7.27
CA TRP A 196 8.64 -17.29 -7.16
C TRP A 196 10.09 -17.60 -6.84
N ARG A 197 11.05 -16.84 -7.39
CA ARG A 197 12.47 -16.99 -7.04
C ARG A 197 12.75 -16.63 -5.57
N GLU A 198 12.06 -15.62 -5.06
CA GLU A 198 12.16 -15.23 -3.65
C GLU A 198 11.49 -16.29 -2.74
N LEU A 199 10.37 -16.88 -3.19
CA LEU A 199 9.74 -18.01 -2.50
C LEU A 199 10.65 -19.25 -2.48
N ASP A 200 11.32 -19.59 -3.59
CA ASP A 200 12.28 -20.69 -3.66
C ASP A 200 13.43 -20.50 -2.65
N LEU A 201 13.98 -19.28 -2.56
CA LEU A 201 15.02 -18.93 -1.57
C LEU A 201 14.49 -19.02 -0.13
N GLU A 202 13.25 -18.57 0.11
CA GLU A 202 12.60 -18.62 1.42
C GLU A 202 12.34 -20.07 1.89
N GLU A 203 11.76 -20.92 1.03
CA GLU A 203 11.52 -22.32 1.34
C GLU A 203 12.83 -23.07 1.56
N GLU A 204 13.87 -22.82 0.75
CA GLU A 204 15.19 -23.44 0.94
C GLU A 204 15.95 -22.94 2.17
N ALA A 205 15.72 -21.71 2.62
CA ALA A 205 16.28 -21.20 3.86
C ALA A 205 15.58 -21.84 5.08
N LEU A 206 14.25 -21.87 5.10
CA LEU A 206 13.46 -22.42 6.21
C LEU A 206 13.61 -23.94 6.37
N LYS A 207 13.80 -24.69 5.27
CA LYS A 207 14.14 -26.13 5.33
C LYS A 207 15.46 -26.42 6.06
N LYS A 208 16.42 -25.48 6.02
CA LYS A 208 17.78 -25.64 6.58
C LYS A 208 17.90 -25.09 7.99
N ASP A 209 17.24 -23.97 8.26
CA ASP A 209 17.18 -23.30 9.57
C ASP A 209 15.81 -22.63 9.73
N PRO A 210 15.02 -22.94 10.76
CA PRO A 210 13.76 -22.25 11.06
C PRO A 210 13.89 -20.72 11.21
N ASN A 211 15.10 -20.21 11.45
CA ASN A 211 15.42 -18.79 11.53
C ASN A 211 16.20 -18.27 10.30
N GLY A 212 16.34 -19.09 9.24
CA GLY A 212 17.13 -18.77 8.05
C GLY A 212 16.66 -17.52 7.30
N CYS A 213 15.38 -17.14 7.46
CA CYS A 213 14.78 -15.95 6.85
C CYS A 213 14.92 -14.66 7.69
N LEU A 214 15.57 -14.70 8.87
CA LEU A 214 15.65 -13.54 9.76
C LEU A 214 16.70 -12.49 9.36
N GLY A 215 17.59 -12.77 8.39
CA GLY A 215 18.59 -11.80 7.93
C GLY A 215 19.95 -11.85 8.62
N PHE A 216 20.26 -12.98 9.29
CA PHE A 216 21.48 -13.18 10.09
C PHE A 216 22.19 -14.51 9.82
N ASN A 217 21.81 -15.24 8.78
CA ASN A 217 22.51 -16.47 8.38
C ASN A 217 23.92 -16.11 7.87
N LYS A 218 24.95 -16.79 8.39
CA LYS A 218 26.36 -16.58 8.01
C LYS A 218 26.63 -16.78 6.51
N ALA A 219 25.78 -17.53 5.82
CA ALA A 219 25.87 -17.78 4.37
C ALA A 219 25.12 -16.75 3.51
N SER A 220 24.32 -15.86 4.10
CA SER A 220 23.55 -14.84 3.37
C SER A 220 24.17 -13.45 3.52
N ASP A 221 24.32 -12.72 2.41
CA ASP A 221 24.80 -11.33 2.38
C ASP A 221 23.71 -10.34 2.86
N GLY A 222 23.27 -10.51 4.11
CA GLY A 222 22.17 -9.76 4.71
C GLY A 222 20.77 -10.05 4.16
N TRP A 223 20.62 -10.99 3.21
CA TRP A 223 19.30 -11.40 2.69
C TRP A 223 18.42 -11.99 3.80
N TYR A 224 17.12 -11.67 3.74
CA TYR A 224 16.07 -12.09 4.67
C TYR A 224 14.78 -12.36 3.88
N GLY A 225 13.92 -13.25 4.37
CA GLY A 225 12.70 -13.68 3.67
C GLY A 225 11.43 -12.87 4.00
N GLY A 226 10.27 -13.49 3.81
CA GLY A 226 8.95 -12.96 4.14
C GLY A 226 8.44 -11.89 3.17
N LYS A 227 8.98 -11.83 1.95
CA LYS A 227 8.67 -10.77 0.96
C LYS A 227 7.57 -11.15 -0.04
N VAL A 228 7.07 -12.39 -0.01
CA VAL A 228 6.04 -12.87 -0.94
C VAL A 228 4.65 -12.71 -0.32
N GLY A 229 3.71 -12.13 -1.07
CA GLY A 229 2.33 -11.91 -0.59
C GLY A 229 1.30 -12.73 -1.35
N PHE A 230 0.73 -13.75 -0.70
CA PHE A 230 -0.44 -14.49 -1.20
C PHE A 230 -1.74 -13.76 -0.84
N ARG A 231 -2.69 -13.73 -1.78
CA ARG A 231 -3.82 -12.79 -1.73
C ARG A 231 -5.12 -13.39 -2.23
N GLY A 232 -6.23 -12.97 -1.63
CA GLY A 232 -7.56 -13.18 -2.16
C GLY A 232 -8.41 -11.92 -2.05
N LYS A 233 -9.52 -11.88 -2.79
CA LYS A 233 -10.60 -10.91 -2.63
C LYS A 233 -11.89 -11.62 -2.27
N LEU A 234 -12.60 -11.08 -1.29
CA LEU A 234 -13.94 -11.54 -0.95
C LEU A 234 -14.94 -10.96 -1.95
N LYS A 235 -15.69 -11.81 -2.64
CA LYS A 235 -16.81 -11.42 -3.51
C LYS A 235 -18.13 -11.81 -2.87
N LYS A 236 -19.18 -11.03 -3.13
CA LYS A 236 -20.54 -11.45 -2.82
C LYS A 236 -21.09 -12.33 -3.95
N THR A 237 -21.61 -13.50 -3.61
CA THR A 237 -22.20 -14.46 -4.57
C THR A 237 -23.72 -14.49 -4.57
N SER A 238 -24.39 -14.02 -3.51
CA SER A 238 -25.86 -14.13 -3.40
C SER A 238 -26.64 -13.07 -4.18
N ALA A 239 -27.82 -13.48 -4.66
CA ALA A 239 -28.75 -12.62 -5.37
C ALA A 239 -29.34 -11.51 -4.47
N LYS A 240 -29.87 -10.44 -5.08
CA LYS A 240 -30.54 -9.36 -4.34
C LYS A 240 -31.80 -9.91 -3.65
N GLY A 241 -31.81 -9.91 -2.32
CA GLY A 241 -32.94 -10.34 -1.49
C GLY A 241 -32.75 -11.68 -0.77
N SER A 242 -31.68 -12.42 -1.03
CA SER A 242 -31.28 -13.61 -0.27
C SER A 242 -30.21 -13.30 0.78
N SER A 243 -30.01 -14.20 1.75
CA SER A 243 -28.90 -14.17 2.72
C SER A 243 -27.54 -13.90 2.04
N PRO A 244 -26.61 -13.14 2.64
CA PRO A 244 -25.34 -12.82 2.02
C PRO A 244 -24.41 -14.05 2.01
N SER A 245 -24.17 -14.64 0.83
CA SER A 245 -23.11 -15.62 0.65
C SER A 245 -21.86 -14.96 0.05
N PHE A 246 -20.69 -15.47 0.46
CA PHE A 246 -19.39 -14.93 0.07
C PHE A 246 -18.47 -16.02 -0.47
N GLU A 247 -17.59 -15.64 -1.40
CA GLU A 247 -16.58 -16.50 -2.01
C GLU A 247 -15.22 -15.79 -1.98
N ILE A 248 -14.15 -16.50 -1.59
CA ILE A 248 -12.78 -15.98 -1.69
C ILE A 248 -12.21 -16.36 -3.05
N VAL A 249 -11.96 -15.36 -3.90
CA VAL A 249 -11.29 -15.56 -5.19
C VAL A 249 -9.83 -15.16 -5.03
N LEU A 250 -8.91 -16.10 -5.27
CA LEU A 250 -7.47 -15.84 -5.17
C LEU A 250 -6.99 -14.88 -6.25
N GLU A 251 -5.96 -14.11 -5.91
CA GLU A 251 -5.24 -13.21 -6.80
C GLU A 251 -3.81 -13.73 -7.00
N LYS A 252 -3.07 -13.21 -7.99
CA LYS A 252 -1.67 -13.63 -8.17
C LYS A 252 -0.84 -13.26 -6.96
N ALA A 253 0.16 -14.08 -6.65
CA ALA A 253 1.18 -13.72 -5.67
C ALA A 253 2.01 -12.54 -6.20
N GLU A 254 2.48 -11.68 -5.31
CA GLU A 254 3.29 -10.51 -5.65
C GLU A 254 4.44 -10.36 -4.65
N LEU A 255 5.57 -9.80 -5.09
CA LEU A 255 6.60 -9.28 -4.20
C LEU A 255 6.07 -8.04 -3.44
N GLY A 256 6.45 -7.94 -2.17
CA GLY A 256 6.05 -6.85 -1.29
C GLY A 256 7.08 -6.57 -0.19
N PRO A 257 6.75 -5.70 0.77
CA PRO A 257 7.51 -5.53 2.01
C PRO A 257 7.46 -6.81 2.86
N SER A 258 8.47 -6.97 3.72
CA SER A 258 8.55 -8.05 4.71
C SER A 258 7.95 -7.65 6.05
N ASN A 259 7.56 -8.64 6.85
CA ASN A 259 7.10 -8.46 8.24
C ASN A 259 7.59 -9.62 9.11
N ARG A 260 7.48 -9.48 10.44
CA ARG A 260 8.02 -10.45 11.41
C ARG A 260 7.39 -11.84 11.25
N PHE A 261 6.07 -11.89 11.03
CA PHE A 261 5.32 -13.14 10.88
C PHE A 261 5.79 -13.95 9.67
N ALA A 262 5.87 -13.31 8.50
CA ALA A 262 6.34 -13.95 7.27
C ALA A 262 7.83 -14.35 7.37
N ARG A 263 8.67 -13.60 8.08
CA ARG A 263 10.07 -13.99 8.34
C ARG A 263 10.23 -15.23 9.24
N LYS A 264 9.32 -15.46 10.20
CA LYS A 264 9.39 -16.59 11.13
C LYS A 264 8.76 -17.86 10.58
N PHE A 265 7.58 -17.75 9.97
CA PHE A 265 6.79 -18.92 9.54
C PHE A 265 6.75 -19.13 8.02
N GLY A 266 7.43 -18.26 7.25
CA GLY A 266 7.36 -18.22 5.80
C GLY A 266 6.11 -17.49 5.28
N SER A 267 6.26 -16.82 4.15
CA SER A 267 5.19 -16.12 3.43
C SER A 267 4.03 -17.04 3.05
N LYS A 268 4.30 -18.31 2.71
CA LYS A 268 3.25 -19.29 2.34
C LYS A 268 2.25 -19.56 3.46
N SER A 269 2.65 -19.35 4.71
CA SER A 269 1.83 -19.58 5.89
C SER A 269 0.77 -18.48 6.13
N PHE A 270 0.73 -17.45 5.27
CA PHE A 270 -0.20 -16.32 5.39
C PHE A 270 -0.99 -16.08 4.10
N LEU A 271 -2.30 -15.93 4.23
CA LEU A 271 -3.19 -15.48 3.14
C LEU A 271 -3.88 -14.18 3.54
N ARG A 272 -3.75 -13.13 2.72
CA ARG A 272 -4.41 -11.84 2.93
C ARG A 272 -5.67 -11.72 2.07
N VAL A 273 -6.85 -11.70 2.70
CA VAL A 273 -8.15 -11.59 2.02
C VAL A 273 -8.69 -10.17 2.13
N LYS A 274 -8.78 -9.47 1.00
CA LYS A 274 -9.33 -8.11 0.91
C LYS A 274 -10.86 -8.15 0.86
N VAL A 275 -11.51 -7.49 1.83
CA VAL A 275 -12.97 -7.33 1.86
C VAL A 275 -13.37 -6.24 0.86
N THR A 276 -14.16 -6.60 -0.14
CA THR A 276 -14.60 -5.64 -1.18
C THR A 276 -15.69 -4.71 -0.67
N ARG A 277 -15.82 -3.51 -1.28
CA ARG A 277 -16.79 -2.48 -0.85
C ARG A 277 -18.26 -2.96 -0.84
N GLU A 278 -18.60 -3.94 -1.67
CA GLU A 278 -19.92 -4.58 -1.73
C GLU A 278 -20.20 -5.53 -0.55
N CYS A 279 -19.16 -6.02 0.13
CA CYS A 279 -19.27 -6.90 1.29
C CYS A 279 -19.30 -6.11 2.61
N LEU A 280 -18.69 -4.92 2.68
CA LEU A 280 -18.55 -4.11 3.91
C LEU A 280 -19.88 -3.72 4.60
N SER A 281 -21.03 -3.86 3.93
CA SER A 281 -22.34 -3.61 4.53
C SER A 281 -22.88 -4.76 5.40
N TYR A 282 -22.20 -5.91 5.43
CA TYR A 282 -22.65 -7.16 6.08
C TYR A 282 -21.76 -7.50 7.28
N GLU A 283 -21.56 -6.54 8.18
CA GLU A 283 -20.54 -6.57 9.24
C GLU A 283 -20.63 -7.84 10.13
N LYS A 284 -21.84 -8.28 10.49
CA LYS A 284 -22.04 -9.47 11.36
C LYS A 284 -21.78 -10.78 10.60
N GLU A 285 -22.26 -10.85 9.37
CA GLU A 285 -22.12 -12.02 8.51
C GLU A 285 -20.68 -12.20 8.05
N LEU A 286 -19.90 -11.10 7.93
CA LEU A 286 -18.46 -11.14 7.71
C LEU A 286 -17.69 -11.76 8.89
N VAL A 287 -17.99 -11.36 10.13
CA VAL A 287 -17.35 -11.97 11.32
C VAL A 287 -17.67 -13.46 11.39
N SER A 288 -18.93 -13.84 11.18
CA SER A 288 -19.34 -15.25 11.12
C SER A 288 -18.61 -16.02 10.02
N PHE A 289 -18.55 -15.48 8.80
CA PHE A 289 -17.83 -16.09 7.68
C PHE A 289 -16.35 -16.35 8.01
N PHE A 290 -15.63 -15.36 8.54
CA PHE A 290 -14.19 -15.50 8.81
C PHE A 290 -13.82 -16.34 10.06
N LYS A 291 -14.80 -16.74 10.88
CA LYS A 291 -14.59 -17.74 11.95
C LYS A 291 -14.40 -19.17 11.42
N HIS A 292 -14.97 -19.48 10.25
CA HIS A 292 -14.84 -20.79 9.65
C HIS A 292 -13.36 -21.09 9.31
N PRO A 293 -12.92 -22.35 9.38
CA PRO A 293 -11.64 -22.74 8.82
C PRO A 293 -11.72 -22.76 7.28
N PHE A 294 -10.64 -22.37 6.62
CA PHE A 294 -10.54 -22.27 5.17
C PHE A 294 -9.56 -23.29 4.61
N ILE A 295 -9.94 -24.03 3.58
CA ILE A 295 -9.08 -25.05 2.96
C ILE A 295 -8.52 -24.55 1.64
N LEU A 296 -7.19 -24.57 1.53
CA LEU A 296 -6.42 -24.26 0.33
C LEU A 296 -5.32 -25.31 0.14
N ASN A 297 -5.37 -26.07 -0.95
CA ASN A 297 -4.37 -27.10 -1.29
C ASN A 297 -4.05 -28.07 -0.13
N GLY A 298 -5.09 -28.58 0.55
CA GLY A 298 -4.95 -29.54 1.65
C GLY A 298 -4.37 -28.95 2.95
N SER A 299 -4.13 -27.63 3.00
CA SER A 299 -3.77 -26.91 4.22
C SER A 299 -4.97 -26.16 4.77
N VAL A 300 -5.13 -26.21 6.09
CA VAL A 300 -6.14 -25.43 6.83
C VAL A 300 -5.57 -24.05 7.15
N PHE A 301 -6.38 -23.03 6.92
CA PHE A 301 -6.11 -21.63 7.23
C PHE A 301 -7.20 -21.10 8.17
N ARG A 302 -6.82 -20.41 9.24
CA ARG A 302 -7.78 -19.74 10.14
C ARG A 302 -7.50 -18.24 10.23
N ALA A 303 -8.55 -17.43 10.26
CA ALA A 303 -8.41 -15.98 10.40
C ALA A 303 -7.88 -15.63 11.81
N PHE A 304 -6.83 -14.81 11.86
CA PHE A 304 -6.20 -14.42 13.13
C PHE A 304 -6.20 -12.91 13.38
N TYR A 305 -6.47 -12.07 12.36
CA TYR A 305 -6.56 -10.62 12.55
C TYR A 305 -7.27 -9.92 11.38
N GLU A 306 -7.94 -8.81 11.64
CA GLU A 306 -8.37 -7.85 10.62
C GLU A 306 -7.56 -6.55 10.72
N LYS A 307 -7.16 -6.00 9.56
CA LYS A 307 -6.64 -4.64 9.43
C LYS A 307 -6.94 -4.05 8.05
N ASP A 308 -7.40 -2.80 8.03
CA ASP A 308 -7.59 -1.95 6.84
C ASP A 308 -8.48 -2.55 5.74
N LYS A 309 -9.54 -3.27 6.15
CA LYS A 309 -10.45 -4.06 5.30
C LYS A 309 -9.77 -5.30 4.69
N ASN A 310 -8.76 -5.84 5.35
CA ASN A 310 -8.12 -7.10 5.00
C ASN A 310 -8.14 -8.03 6.20
N VAL A 311 -8.63 -9.25 5.99
CA VAL A 311 -8.51 -10.32 6.98
C VAL A 311 -7.27 -11.14 6.66
N PHE A 312 -6.46 -11.38 7.69
CA PHE A 312 -5.23 -12.17 7.60
C PHE A 312 -5.52 -13.56 8.17
N LEU A 313 -5.21 -14.58 7.37
CA LEU A 313 -5.37 -15.98 7.73
C LEU A 313 -3.99 -16.62 7.89
N PHE A 314 -3.85 -17.49 8.89
CA PHE A 314 -2.64 -18.23 9.21
C PHE A 314 -2.85 -19.72 8.91
N MET A 315 -1.85 -20.36 8.30
CA MET A 315 -1.82 -21.79 8.01
C MET A 315 -1.53 -22.58 9.29
N THR A 316 -2.48 -23.40 9.73
CA THR A 316 -2.37 -24.14 11.00
C THR A 316 -1.77 -25.55 10.80
N ASN A 317 -1.52 -26.23 11.91
CA ASN A 317 -1.17 -27.65 11.97
C ASN A 317 -2.36 -28.61 11.77
N GLU A 318 -3.58 -28.12 11.53
CA GLU A 318 -4.76 -28.96 11.36
C GLU A 318 -4.70 -29.74 10.03
N VAL A 319 -5.17 -30.99 10.06
CA VAL A 319 -5.15 -31.91 8.91
C VAL A 319 -6.54 -32.03 8.29
N VAL A 320 -6.60 -32.04 6.96
CA VAL A 320 -7.83 -32.30 6.19
C VAL A 320 -8.02 -33.80 6.00
N GLU A 321 -9.25 -34.29 6.22
CA GLU A 321 -9.68 -35.68 6.03
C GLU A 321 -10.88 -35.74 5.07
N GLY A 322 -11.03 -36.85 4.33
CA GLY A 322 -12.14 -37.09 3.40
C GLY A 322 -11.69 -37.31 1.94
N SER A 323 -12.22 -38.37 1.31
CA SER A 323 -11.89 -38.75 -0.07
C SER A 323 -12.69 -38.00 -1.15
N GLU A 324 -13.87 -37.48 -0.80
CA GLU A 324 -14.76 -36.74 -1.71
C GLU A 324 -15.00 -35.30 -1.23
N ILE A 325 -15.31 -34.40 -2.17
CA ILE A 325 -15.51 -32.96 -1.89
C ILE A 325 -16.64 -32.72 -0.88
N SER A 326 -17.69 -33.55 -0.92
CA SER A 326 -18.83 -33.54 0.01
C SER A 326 -18.53 -34.08 1.41
N GLU A 327 -17.36 -34.67 1.63
CA GLU A 327 -16.96 -35.29 2.90
C GLU A 327 -15.77 -34.60 3.59
N VAL A 328 -15.22 -33.54 2.97
CA VAL A 328 -14.04 -32.81 3.46
C VAL A 328 -14.28 -32.26 4.86
N LYS A 329 -13.50 -32.76 5.82
CA LYS A 329 -13.55 -32.40 7.24
C LYS A 329 -12.15 -32.11 7.76
N ILE A 330 -12.08 -31.55 8.96
CA ILE A 330 -10.82 -31.34 9.68
C ILE A 330 -10.70 -32.45 10.73
N SER A 331 -9.53 -33.07 10.80
CA SER A 331 -9.27 -34.13 11.78
C SER A 331 -9.36 -33.56 13.20
N PRO A 332 -10.15 -34.19 14.09
CA PRO A 332 -10.16 -33.82 15.52
C PRO A 332 -8.97 -34.41 16.29
N ARG A 333 -8.09 -35.20 15.63
CA ARG A 333 -7.02 -35.97 16.28
C ARG A 333 -5.66 -35.91 15.59
N ARG A 334 -5.61 -35.72 14.27
CA ARG A 334 -4.35 -35.66 13.50
C ARG A 334 -3.91 -34.21 13.31
N PHE A 335 -2.65 -33.95 13.64
CA PHE A 335 -2.00 -32.64 13.49
C PHE A 335 -0.65 -32.80 12.80
N ARG A 336 -0.25 -31.81 12.01
CA ARG A 336 1.03 -31.77 11.31
C ARG A 336 2.16 -31.30 12.24
N PRO A 337 3.25 -32.05 12.42
CA PRO A 337 4.36 -31.65 13.28
C PRO A 337 5.25 -30.55 12.68
N ASP A 338 5.18 -30.28 11.36
CA ASP A 338 5.91 -29.19 10.69
C ASP A 338 5.33 -27.78 10.97
N ARG A 339 4.25 -27.69 11.75
CA ARG A 339 3.46 -26.47 11.95
C ARG A 339 2.99 -26.36 13.40
N ILE A 340 2.50 -25.18 13.76
CA ILE A 340 1.92 -24.89 15.08
C ILE A 340 0.41 -24.64 14.96
N SER A 341 -0.33 -24.76 16.07
CA SER A 341 -1.76 -24.42 16.06
C SER A 341 -1.96 -22.90 15.97
N LEU A 342 -3.20 -22.49 15.69
CA LEU A 342 -3.55 -21.07 15.77
C LEU A 342 -3.28 -20.51 17.17
N VAL A 343 -3.57 -21.25 18.24
CA VAL A 343 -3.39 -20.76 19.62
C VAL A 343 -1.92 -20.62 19.96
N ASP A 344 -1.06 -21.56 19.54
CA ASP A 344 0.39 -21.46 19.73
C ASP A 344 0.97 -20.24 18.97
N PHE A 345 0.46 -19.94 17.78
CA PHE A 345 0.84 -18.73 17.02
C PHE A 345 0.40 -17.45 17.75
N LEU A 346 -0.82 -17.43 18.29
CA LEU A 346 -1.35 -16.30 19.06
C LEU A 346 -0.53 -16.07 20.35
N ASP A 347 -0.18 -17.12 21.08
CA ASP A 347 0.66 -17.02 22.28
C ASP A 347 2.13 -16.73 21.97
N TRP A 348 2.70 -17.27 20.89
CA TRP A 348 4.06 -16.92 20.47
C TRP A 348 4.19 -15.43 20.16
N HIS A 349 3.16 -14.80 19.57
CA HIS A 349 3.20 -13.36 19.32
C HIS A 349 2.80 -12.51 20.53
N ASN A 350 1.73 -12.86 21.25
CA ASN A 350 1.24 -12.08 22.39
C ASN A 350 0.77 -13.01 23.53
N PRO A 351 1.72 -13.55 24.34
CA PRO A 351 1.43 -14.57 25.34
C PRO A 351 0.30 -14.13 26.28
N ILE A 352 -0.85 -14.83 26.27
CA ILE A 352 -2.05 -14.31 26.94
C ILE A 352 -1.87 -14.18 28.46
N MET A 353 -1.10 -15.11 29.06
CA MET A 353 -0.83 -15.16 30.50
C MET A 353 0.05 -13.99 30.98
N GLU A 354 1.07 -13.62 30.21
CA GLU A 354 1.97 -12.48 30.52
C GLU A 354 1.29 -11.11 30.38
N ASN A 355 0.14 -11.08 29.69
CA ASN A 355 -0.57 -9.88 29.28
C ASN A 355 -1.97 -9.77 29.91
N THR A 356 -2.20 -10.48 31.03
CA THR A 356 -3.45 -10.52 31.82
C THR A 356 -4.03 -9.16 32.24
N THR A 357 -3.19 -8.12 32.34
CA THR A 357 -3.59 -6.75 32.69
C THR A 357 -4.15 -5.96 31.50
N GLN A 358 -3.97 -6.43 30.26
CA GLN A 358 -4.55 -5.80 29.07
C GLN A 358 -6.06 -6.05 29.01
N THR A 359 -6.79 -5.20 28.26
CA THR A 359 -8.13 -5.57 27.79
C THR A 359 -8.01 -6.48 26.57
N MET A 360 -8.99 -7.36 26.32
CA MET A 360 -8.98 -8.24 25.15
C MET A 360 -8.86 -7.44 23.84
N THR A 361 -9.48 -6.26 23.76
CA THR A 361 -9.32 -5.34 22.62
C THR A 361 -7.89 -4.80 22.48
N LYS A 362 -7.21 -4.46 23.59
CA LYS A 362 -5.78 -4.05 23.53
C LYS A 362 -4.89 -5.22 23.11
N TRP A 363 -5.15 -6.41 23.64
CA TRP A 363 -4.43 -7.64 23.31
C TRP A 363 -4.58 -8.01 21.83
N SER A 364 -5.80 -7.99 21.28
CA SER A 364 -6.04 -8.26 19.86
C SER A 364 -5.42 -7.19 18.95
N ALA A 365 -5.48 -5.91 19.33
CA ALA A 365 -4.83 -4.82 18.58
C ALA A 365 -3.29 -4.97 18.50
N ARG A 366 -2.64 -5.84 19.29
CA ARG A 366 -1.19 -6.05 19.19
C ARG A 366 -0.76 -6.95 18.04
N PHE A 367 -1.66 -7.68 17.38
CA PHE A 367 -1.31 -8.50 16.22
C PHE A 367 -0.85 -7.67 15.00
N ALA A 368 -1.26 -6.40 14.93
CA ALA A 368 -0.70 -5.44 13.97
C ALA A 368 0.83 -5.27 14.08
N LEU A 369 1.45 -5.50 15.25
CA LEU A 369 2.90 -5.33 15.42
C LEU A 369 3.70 -6.36 14.60
N GLY A 370 3.24 -7.61 14.50
CA GLY A 370 3.93 -8.65 13.74
C GLY A 370 3.71 -8.56 12.23
N LEU A 371 2.61 -7.94 11.80
CA LEU A 371 2.30 -7.60 10.40
C LEU A 371 2.98 -6.31 9.90
N SER A 372 3.57 -5.52 10.80
CA SER A 372 4.14 -4.21 10.45
C SER A 372 5.29 -4.33 9.45
N ASN A 373 5.21 -3.54 8.36
CA ASN A 373 6.17 -3.58 7.27
C ASN A 373 7.55 -3.12 7.73
N SER A 374 8.52 -4.04 7.75
CA SER A 374 9.81 -3.86 8.44
C SER A 374 10.93 -4.67 7.81
N ALA A 375 12.16 -4.15 7.88
CA ALA A 375 13.38 -4.89 7.54
C ALA A 375 14.17 -5.24 8.82
N PRO A 376 14.72 -6.47 8.93
CA PRO A 376 15.51 -6.86 10.10
C PRO A 376 16.85 -6.11 10.12
N GLY A 377 17.03 -5.26 11.12
CA GLY A 377 18.24 -4.45 11.34
C GLY A 377 19.36 -5.25 11.98
N ILE A 378 19.48 -5.17 13.30
CA ILE A 378 20.53 -5.83 14.11
C ILE A 378 19.87 -6.85 15.04
N LEU A 379 20.47 -8.03 15.15
CA LEU A 379 20.17 -9.01 16.20
C LEU A 379 21.04 -8.66 17.43
N LEU A 380 20.39 -8.37 18.55
CA LEU A 380 21.03 -8.04 19.82
C LEU A 380 21.15 -9.26 20.74
N GLU A 381 22.08 -9.20 21.69
CA GLU A 381 22.05 -10.04 22.88
C GLU A 381 21.01 -9.52 23.88
N ALA A 382 20.45 -10.38 24.74
CA ALA A 382 19.49 -9.96 25.75
C ALA A 382 20.06 -8.86 26.69
N LYS A 383 21.37 -8.92 27.01
CA LYS A 383 22.08 -7.91 27.82
C LYS A 383 22.16 -6.52 27.17
N GLN A 384 22.03 -6.44 25.84
CA GLN A 384 22.10 -5.20 25.06
C GLN A 384 20.73 -4.49 24.94
N ILE A 385 19.65 -5.13 25.41
CA ILE A 385 18.29 -4.58 25.48
C ILE A 385 18.03 -4.17 26.93
N MET A 386 18.36 -2.93 27.25
CA MET A 386 18.25 -2.38 28.60
C MET A 386 16.89 -1.70 28.83
N LYS A 387 16.60 -1.40 30.10
CA LYS A 387 15.38 -0.69 30.52
C LYS A 387 15.73 0.66 31.11
N ILE A 388 14.95 1.69 30.75
CA ILE A 388 14.99 3.04 31.33
C ILE A 388 13.59 3.42 31.80
N LYS A 389 13.48 4.37 32.72
CA LYS A 389 12.19 4.87 33.22
C LYS A 389 11.64 5.93 32.26
N ASP A 390 10.33 6.02 32.14
CA ASP A 390 9.68 7.20 31.57
C ASP A 390 9.96 8.45 32.43
N VAL A 391 10.15 9.59 31.77
CA VAL A 391 10.22 10.90 32.41
C VAL A 391 8.79 11.37 32.66
N VAL A 392 8.44 11.67 33.90
CA VAL A 392 7.04 11.96 34.29
C VAL A 392 6.95 13.34 34.91
N SER A 393 5.96 14.13 34.50
CA SER A 393 5.71 15.47 35.06
C SER A 393 5.22 15.42 36.50
N SER A 394 5.21 16.56 37.19
CA SER A 394 4.64 16.68 38.54
C SER A 394 3.13 16.37 38.62
N GLN A 395 2.44 16.27 37.48
CA GLN A 395 1.02 15.89 37.37
C GLN A 395 0.82 14.46 36.84
N GLY A 396 1.90 13.68 36.63
CA GLY A 396 1.80 12.30 36.15
C GLY A 396 1.72 12.14 34.63
N SER A 397 1.90 13.20 33.83
CA SER A 397 1.98 13.09 32.36
C SER A 397 3.33 12.50 31.95
N ASP A 398 3.33 11.52 31.04
CA ASP A 398 4.54 10.90 30.51
C ASP A 398 5.16 11.79 29.42
N MET A 399 6.31 12.35 29.71
CA MET A 399 7.03 13.31 28.87
C MET A 399 7.86 12.63 27.77
N THR A 400 7.94 11.30 27.76
CA THR A 400 8.80 10.48 26.87
C THR A 400 8.08 9.31 26.18
N ASP A 401 6.74 9.25 26.29
CA ASP A 401 5.92 8.13 25.82
C ASP A 401 6.22 7.72 24.38
N GLY A 402 6.63 6.47 24.19
CA GLY A 402 6.96 5.92 22.88
C GLY A 402 8.42 6.11 22.42
N ALA A 403 9.23 6.93 23.10
CA ALA A 403 10.59 7.23 22.68
C ALA A 403 11.66 6.64 23.62
N GLY A 404 12.46 5.72 23.08
CA GLY A 404 13.59 5.08 23.76
C GLY A 404 14.93 5.50 23.14
N LEU A 405 16.03 4.94 23.65
CA LEU A 405 17.39 5.33 23.28
C LEU A 405 18.12 4.24 22.50
N ILE A 406 19.04 4.64 21.62
CA ILE A 406 19.93 3.77 20.85
C ILE A 406 21.32 4.41 20.71
N ASN A 407 22.38 3.63 20.88
CA ASN A 407 23.74 4.16 20.85
C ASN A 407 24.31 4.32 19.44
N LYS A 408 25.42 5.07 19.36
CA LYS A 408 26.16 5.36 18.12
C LYS A 408 26.57 4.09 17.37
N ALA A 409 27.03 3.05 18.07
CA ALA A 409 27.48 1.80 17.44
C ALA A 409 26.35 1.04 16.73
N ALA A 410 25.15 1.02 17.31
CA ALA A 410 23.97 0.46 16.66
C ALA A 410 23.56 1.29 15.43
N LEU A 411 23.47 2.62 15.55
CA LEU A 411 23.10 3.51 14.44
C LEU A 411 24.09 3.44 13.26
N LEU A 412 25.40 3.35 13.52
CA LEU A 412 26.42 3.16 12.48
C LEU A 412 26.24 1.83 11.72
N LYS A 413 25.95 0.74 12.43
CA LYS A 413 25.66 -0.57 11.81
C LYS A 413 24.38 -0.53 10.97
N LEU A 414 23.32 0.14 11.43
CA LEU A 414 22.09 0.32 10.66
C LEU A 414 22.30 1.19 9.42
N LYS A 415 22.97 2.34 9.55
CA LYS A 415 23.34 3.22 8.42
C LYS A 415 24.10 2.48 7.34
N LYS A 416 25.10 1.65 7.73
CA LYS A 416 25.86 0.81 6.80
C LYS A 416 25.00 -0.31 6.18
N LYS A 417 24.13 -0.97 6.96
CA LYS A 417 23.29 -2.08 6.47
C LYS A 417 22.22 -1.62 5.47
N PHE A 418 21.67 -0.43 5.64
CA PHE A 418 20.59 0.10 4.80
C PHE A 418 21.03 1.12 3.74
N ASP A 419 22.32 1.48 3.71
CA ASP A 419 22.92 2.45 2.77
C ASP A 419 22.20 3.80 2.82
N TRP A 420 21.99 4.32 4.04
CA TRP A 420 21.39 5.64 4.24
C TRP A 420 22.42 6.75 3.98
N ASP A 421 22.04 7.79 3.22
CA ASP A 421 22.90 8.95 2.92
C ASP A 421 23.26 9.76 4.19
N ASP A 422 22.26 10.20 4.94
CA ASP A 422 22.39 11.10 6.09
C ASP A 422 22.54 10.33 7.43
N TRP A 423 22.77 11.06 8.54
CA TRP A 423 22.87 10.45 9.87
C TRP A 423 21.46 10.14 10.44
N PRO A 424 21.15 8.89 10.81
CA PRO A 424 19.84 8.51 11.36
C PRO A 424 19.75 8.88 12.84
N THR A 425 19.52 10.15 13.17
CA THR A 425 19.32 10.62 14.56
C THR A 425 18.25 9.82 15.31
N ALA A 426 17.19 9.40 14.62
CA ALA A 426 16.19 8.48 15.16
C ALA A 426 15.81 7.39 14.14
N ILE A 427 15.30 6.27 14.64
CA ILE A 427 14.68 5.21 13.86
C ILE A 427 13.30 4.88 14.44
N GLN A 428 12.32 4.70 13.57
CA GLN A 428 11.08 4.04 13.96
C GLN A 428 11.28 2.52 13.81
N CYS A 429 11.01 1.77 14.87
CA CYS A 429 11.27 0.34 14.88
C CYS A 429 10.29 -0.44 15.76
N ARG A 430 10.37 -1.77 15.66
CA ARG A 430 9.84 -2.71 16.64
C ARG A 430 10.99 -3.57 17.15
N ILE A 431 11.01 -3.86 18.43
CA ILE A 431 11.96 -4.82 19.04
C ILE A 431 11.26 -5.49 20.20
N ASN A 432 11.38 -6.81 20.33
CA ASN A 432 10.61 -7.58 21.30
C ASN A 432 9.11 -7.24 21.16
N GLY A 433 8.44 -6.87 22.26
CA GLY A 433 7.05 -6.39 22.30
C GLY A 433 6.89 -4.87 22.24
N ASN A 434 7.95 -4.15 21.87
CA ASN A 434 8.00 -2.70 21.95
C ASN A 434 7.66 -2.05 20.61
N LYS A 435 6.86 -0.96 20.65
CA LYS A 435 6.65 -0.02 19.54
C LYS A 435 7.18 1.34 19.94
N GLY A 436 7.92 1.98 19.04
CA GLY A 436 8.25 3.39 19.19
C GLY A 436 9.38 3.90 18.30
N LEU A 437 9.85 5.09 18.64
CA LEU A 437 11.14 5.61 18.17
C LEU A 437 12.27 5.13 19.08
N LEU A 438 13.44 4.91 18.50
CA LEU A 438 14.72 4.91 19.20
C LEU A 438 15.57 6.05 18.64
N TYR A 439 16.05 6.97 19.48
CA TYR A 439 16.90 8.09 19.06
C TYR A 439 18.27 8.06 19.73
N HIS A 440 19.22 8.74 19.09
CA HIS A 440 20.63 8.71 19.45
C HIS A 440 20.86 9.22 20.88
N ASP A 441 21.35 8.34 21.75
CA ASP A 441 21.94 8.70 23.03
C ASP A 441 23.41 9.10 22.81
N PRO A 442 23.78 10.38 23.03
CA PRO A 442 25.16 10.83 22.89
C PRO A 442 26.05 10.46 24.09
N SER A 443 25.49 9.90 25.17
CA SER A 443 26.21 9.59 26.41
C SER A 443 26.81 8.17 26.46
N ASP A 444 26.27 7.21 25.69
CA ASP A 444 26.88 5.88 25.50
C ASP A 444 27.77 5.87 24.24
N ASP A 445 29.08 5.92 24.46
CA ASP A 445 30.12 5.88 23.44
C ASP A 445 30.61 4.45 23.14
N HIS A 446 29.91 3.43 23.63
CA HIS A 446 30.38 2.05 23.61
C HIS A 446 30.31 1.39 22.22
N ASP A 447 31.30 0.56 21.89
CA ASP A 447 31.44 -0.08 20.58
C ASP A 447 30.42 -1.21 20.31
N GLU A 448 29.80 -1.78 21.35
CA GLU A 448 28.70 -2.75 21.18
C GLU A 448 27.35 -2.04 20.95
N PRO A 449 26.53 -2.48 19.98
CA PRO A 449 25.15 -2.01 19.82
C PRO A 449 24.31 -2.17 21.09
N ARG A 450 23.68 -1.09 21.53
CA ARG A 450 22.83 -1.05 22.72
C ARG A 450 21.55 -0.25 22.46
N VAL A 451 20.46 -0.66 23.12
CA VAL A 451 19.18 0.05 23.14
C VAL A 451 18.63 0.10 24.55
N TRP A 452 17.89 1.15 24.87
CA TRP A 452 17.18 1.29 26.15
C TRP A 452 15.70 1.54 25.88
N ILE A 453 14.88 0.68 26.48
CA ILE A 453 13.44 0.62 26.27
C ILE A 453 12.71 1.20 27.47
N ARG A 454 11.70 2.04 27.22
CA ARG A 454 10.81 2.56 28.27
C ARG A 454 9.55 1.70 28.48
N PRO A 455 8.97 1.68 29.70
CA PRO A 455 7.67 1.07 29.97
C PRO A 455 6.58 1.51 28.99
N SER A 456 6.51 2.79 28.65
CA SER A 456 5.59 3.35 27.66
C SER A 456 5.65 2.64 26.29
N GLN A 457 6.84 2.25 25.84
CA GLN A 457 7.05 1.52 24.58
C GLN A 457 6.57 0.07 24.63
N THR A 458 6.49 -0.55 25.82
CA THR A 458 6.17 -1.98 25.99
C THR A 458 4.69 -2.24 25.73
N LYS A 459 4.35 -2.78 24.55
CA LYS A 459 2.97 -3.08 24.15
C LYS A 459 2.61 -4.58 24.30
N ILE A 460 3.60 -5.47 24.33
CA ILE A 460 3.50 -6.91 24.61
C ILE A 460 4.58 -7.31 25.63
N ARG A 461 4.23 -8.16 26.59
CA ARG A 461 5.18 -8.83 27.51
C ARG A 461 5.43 -10.28 27.09
N TYR A 462 6.65 -10.76 27.29
CA TYR A 462 7.09 -12.12 27.02
C TYR A 462 7.84 -12.67 28.25
N PRO A 463 7.83 -13.99 28.48
CA PRO A 463 8.48 -14.59 29.65
C PRO A 463 10.01 -14.51 29.57
N ASP A 464 10.58 -14.67 28.37
CA ASP A 464 12.01 -14.58 28.10
C ASP A 464 12.31 -14.01 26.69
N LEU A 465 13.60 -13.95 26.34
CA LEU A 465 14.11 -13.44 25.05
C LEU A 465 14.94 -14.50 24.29
N SER A 466 14.65 -15.78 24.48
CA SER A 466 15.35 -16.90 23.82
C SER A 466 15.19 -16.84 22.30
N ASP A 467 13.95 -16.70 21.80
CA ASP A 467 13.66 -16.59 20.37
C ASP A 467 14.40 -15.39 19.76
N PRO A 468 15.30 -15.61 18.78
CA PRO A 468 16.03 -14.52 18.14
C PRO A 468 15.11 -13.46 17.51
N THR A 469 13.86 -13.79 17.10
CA THR A 469 12.93 -12.79 16.55
C THR A 469 12.62 -11.66 17.51
N LEU A 470 12.62 -11.92 18.83
CA LEU A 470 12.33 -10.92 19.85
C LEU A 470 13.52 -9.99 20.11
N ARG A 471 14.72 -10.33 19.64
CA ARG A 471 15.95 -9.55 19.83
C ARG A 471 16.42 -8.81 18.58
N ILE A 472 15.62 -8.80 17.52
CA ILE A 472 15.90 -8.04 16.29
C ILE A 472 15.31 -6.63 16.41
N ILE A 473 16.10 -5.62 16.03
CA ILE A 473 15.56 -4.29 15.70
C ILE A 473 14.91 -4.38 14.32
N ASP A 474 13.58 -4.60 14.27
CA ASP A 474 12.78 -4.53 13.05
C ASP A 474 12.59 -3.06 12.66
N VAL A 475 13.36 -2.56 11.69
CA VAL A 475 13.36 -1.15 11.28
C VAL A 475 12.23 -0.88 10.29
N LEU A 476 11.44 0.17 10.58
CA LEU A 476 10.35 0.64 9.71
C LEU A 476 10.80 1.82 8.84
N ARG A 477 11.53 2.78 9.43
CA ARG A 477 11.92 4.07 8.80
C ARG A 477 13.04 4.75 9.62
N SER A 478 13.94 5.49 8.98
CA SER A 478 14.90 6.40 9.65
C SER A 478 14.39 7.85 9.68
N SER A 479 14.91 8.67 10.60
CA SER A 479 14.67 10.12 10.63
C SER A 479 15.14 10.80 9.35
N HIS A 480 14.29 11.67 8.82
CA HIS A 480 14.58 12.59 7.72
C HIS A 480 13.68 13.80 7.83
N ALA A 481 14.18 14.96 7.40
CA ALA A 481 13.42 16.19 7.35
C ALA A 481 12.93 16.47 5.92
N ARG A 482 11.63 16.71 5.77
CA ARG A 482 11.02 17.14 4.52
C ARG A 482 10.77 18.65 4.57
N VAL A 483 11.54 19.42 3.81
CA VAL A 483 11.38 20.88 3.67
C VAL A 483 10.24 21.20 2.70
N SER A 484 9.56 22.33 2.93
CA SER A 484 8.39 22.80 2.18
C SER A 484 7.20 21.84 2.28
N CYS A 485 6.46 21.95 3.39
CA CYS A 485 5.21 21.23 3.59
C CYS A 485 4.07 21.83 2.74
N GLN A 486 2.98 21.08 2.63
CA GLN A 486 1.69 21.60 2.19
C GLN A 486 0.78 21.81 3.43
N LEU A 487 -0.22 22.68 3.35
CA LEU A 487 -1.27 22.78 4.37
C LEU A 487 -2.52 21.98 3.97
N SER A 488 -3.09 21.26 4.93
CA SER A 488 -4.43 20.68 4.78
C SER A 488 -5.51 21.75 4.98
N ALA A 489 -6.72 21.47 4.50
CA ALA A 489 -7.90 22.28 4.80
C ALA A 489 -8.12 22.44 6.32
N GLU A 490 -7.83 21.40 7.11
CA GLU A 490 -7.93 21.42 8.58
C GLU A 490 -6.98 22.43 9.22
N VAL A 491 -5.70 22.40 8.83
CA VAL A 491 -4.69 23.34 9.35
C VAL A 491 -4.97 24.77 8.86
N ILE A 492 -5.38 24.97 7.60
CA ILE A 492 -5.80 26.28 7.08
C ILE A 492 -6.94 26.87 7.92
N VAL A 493 -7.95 26.05 8.25
CA VAL A 493 -9.11 26.45 9.05
C VAL A 493 -8.72 26.77 10.50
N ASN A 494 -7.80 26.01 11.10
CA ASN A 494 -7.25 26.31 12.42
C ASN A 494 -6.48 27.64 12.42
N LEU A 495 -5.50 27.78 11.52
CA LEU A 495 -4.69 28.99 11.37
C LEU A 495 -5.58 30.24 11.19
N TRP A 496 -6.61 30.16 10.34
CA TRP A 496 -7.55 31.25 10.13
C TRP A 496 -8.39 31.60 11.37
N HIS A 497 -8.89 30.58 12.09
CA HIS A 497 -9.64 30.80 13.33
C HIS A 497 -8.79 31.49 14.40
N ASN A 498 -7.51 31.12 14.47
CA ASN A 498 -6.52 31.66 15.40
C ASN A 498 -5.82 32.94 14.89
N GLY A 499 -6.40 33.64 13.90
CA GLY A 499 -6.03 35.02 13.54
C GLY A 499 -5.29 35.20 12.21
N VAL A 500 -4.89 34.14 11.51
CA VAL A 500 -4.22 34.26 10.20
C VAL A 500 -5.20 34.79 9.14
N PRO A 501 -4.91 35.91 8.45
CA PRO A 501 -5.84 36.48 7.49
C PRO A 501 -5.93 35.62 6.22
N ALA A 502 -7.09 35.62 5.56
CA ALA A 502 -7.31 34.88 4.32
C ALA A 502 -6.26 35.21 3.23
N SER A 503 -5.82 36.48 3.18
CA SER A 503 -4.82 36.98 2.23
C SER A 503 -3.44 36.35 2.36
N ALA A 504 -3.07 35.78 3.52
CA ALA A 504 -1.83 35.03 3.67
C ALA A 504 -1.88 33.73 2.86
N PHE A 505 -3.01 33.00 2.93
CA PHE A 505 -3.24 31.80 2.13
C PHE A 505 -3.39 32.12 0.64
N GLU A 506 -4.10 33.19 0.29
CA GLU A 506 -4.22 33.65 -1.11
C GLU A 506 -2.83 33.95 -1.72
N THR A 507 -1.97 34.66 -0.99
CA THR A 507 -0.60 34.98 -1.43
C THR A 507 0.25 33.73 -1.64
N LEU A 508 0.23 32.79 -0.68
CA LEU A 508 0.98 31.53 -0.79
C LEU A 508 0.44 30.64 -1.91
N LEU A 509 -0.88 30.60 -2.09
CA LEU A 509 -1.54 29.86 -3.17
C LEU A 509 -1.13 30.42 -4.54
N GLN A 510 -1.17 31.75 -4.73
CA GLN A 510 -0.75 32.39 -5.97
C GLN A 510 0.72 32.08 -6.28
N LYS A 511 1.63 32.25 -5.30
CA LYS A 511 3.06 31.94 -5.46
C LYS A 511 3.29 30.46 -5.81
N GLY A 512 2.66 29.52 -5.10
CA GLY A 512 2.80 28.09 -5.44
C GLY A 512 2.31 27.76 -6.86
N LEU A 513 1.20 28.36 -7.28
CA LEU A 513 0.68 28.17 -8.63
C LEU A 513 1.60 28.78 -9.71
N GLU A 514 2.12 29.99 -9.49
CA GLU A 514 2.94 30.72 -10.45
C GLU A 514 4.40 30.23 -10.46
N ASP A 515 5.04 30.13 -9.29
CA ASP A 515 6.48 29.88 -9.14
C ASP A 515 6.82 28.37 -9.09
N ASN A 516 5.98 27.52 -8.51
CA ASN A 516 6.26 26.07 -8.41
C ASN A 516 5.68 25.26 -9.58
N ILE A 517 4.61 25.74 -10.23
CA ILE A 517 3.92 25.01 -11.30
C ILE A 517 4.10 25.66 -12.67
N VAL A 518 3.63 26.88 -12.88
CA VAL A 518 3.50 27.43 -14.25
C VAL A 518 4.83 27.96 -14.79
N THR A 519 5.53 28.82 -14.07
CA THR A 519 6.78 29.45 -14.53
C THR A 519 7.89 28.44 -14.86
N PRO A 520 8.16 27.39 -14.04
CA PRO A 520 9.19 26.40 -14.37
C PRO A 520 8.87 25.55 -15.60
N LEU A 521 7.58 25.38 -15.93
CA LEU A 521 7.13 24.55 -17.05
C LEU A 521 6.87 25.36 -18.34
N MET A 522 6.74 26.70 -18.25
CA MET A 522 6.49 27.60 -19.38
C MET A 522 7.70 28.45 -19.80
N THR A 523 8.80 28.43 -19.05
CA THR A 523 10.06 29.11 -19.43
C THR A 523 10.84 28.24 -20.43
N TRP A 524 10.83 28.64 -21.72
CA TRP A 524 11.40 27.87 -22.84
C TRP A 524 12.50 28.63 -23.59
N ASP A 525 12.97 29.73 -22.99
CA ASP A 525 13.77 30.76 -23.64
C ASP A 525 14.97 31.09 -22.75
N GLY A 526 16.16 31.20 -23.33
CA GLY A 526 17.43 31.38 -22.59
C GLY A 526 18.35 30.14 -22.64
N PRO A 527 19.63 30.29 -22.23
CA PRO A 527 20.67 29.28 -22.46
C PRO A 527 20.43 27.96 -21.70
N ASN A 528 19.76 28.01 -20.55
CA ASN A 528 19.53 26.83 -19.69
C ASN A 528 18.09 26.30 -19.75
N ALA A 529 17.19 26.93 -20.49
CA ALA A 529 15.75 26.73 -20.35
C ALA A 529 15.27 25.27 -20.49
N MET A 530 15.88 24.49 -21.38
CA MET A 530 15.52 23.06 -21.53
C MET A 530 16.07 22.20 -20.38
N PHE A 531 17.21 22.54 -19.79
CA PHE A 531 17.74 21.88 -18.59
C PHE A 531 16.92 22.23 -17.34
N ASP A 532 16.46 23.48 -17.23
CA ASP A 532 15.58 23.94 -16.16
C ASP A 532 14.21 23.27 -16.25
N LEU A 533 13.62 23.21 -17.45
CA LEU A 533 12.38 22.48 -17.73
C LEU A 533 12.51 20.98 -17.43
N TRP A 534 13.62 20.34 -17.83
CA TRP A 534 13.92 18.94 -17.49
C TRP A 534 13.99 18.75 -15.97
N SER A 535 14.69 19.64 -15.25
CA SER A 535 14.80 19.56 -13.78
C SER A 535 13.45 19.78 -13.09
N ALA A 536 12.62 20.70 -13.59
CA ALA A 536 11.28 20.96 -13.08
C ALA A 536 10.38 19.72 -13.24
N LEU A 537 10.35 19.11 -14.44
CA LEU A 537 9.61 17.88 -14.71
C LEU A 537 10.11 16.71 -13.84
N CYS A 538 11.43 16.52 -13.74
CA CYS A 538 12.04 15.46 -12.95
C CYS A 538 11.68 15.55 -11.46
N LYS A 539 11.72 16.77 -10.89
CA LYS A 539 11.33 17.03 -9.50
C LYS A 539 9.82 16.83 -9.31
N ARG A 540 9.01 17.48 -10.15
CA ARG A 540 7.56 17.50 -10.04
C ARG A 540 6.90 16.13 -10.24
N GLY A 541 7.41 15.32 -11.18
CA GLY A 541 6.96 13.95 -11.39
C GLY A 541 7.51 12.94 -10.38
N GLY A 542 8.37 13.36 -9.43
CA GLY A 542 9.05 12.45 -8.51
C GLY A 542 9.88 11.38 -9.22
N VAL A 543 10.43 11.70 -10.40
CA VAL A 543 10.87 10.71 -11.39
C VAL A 543 11.98 9.80 -10.86
N MET A 544 13.00 10.37 -10.21
CA MET A 544 14.11 9.58 -9.65
C MET A 544 13.65 8.65 -8.54
N THR A 545 12.77 9.12 -7.65
CA THR A 545 12.14 8.32 -6.59
C THR A 545 11.33 7.17 -7.19
N ALA A 546 10.53 7.45 -8.24
CA ALA A 546 9.78 6.42 -8.96
C ALA A 546 10.68 5.42 -9.72
N ARG A 547 11.85 5.84 -10.24
CA ARG A 547 12.86 4.94 -10.83
C ARG A 547 13.54 4.07 -9.77
N ALA A 548 13.78 4.58 -8.57
CA ALA A 548 14.33 3.80 -7.46
C ALA A 548 13.33 2.78 -6.91
N ALA A 549 12.09 3.20 -6.65
CA ALA A 549 11.02 2.33 -6.14
C ALA A 549 10.61 1.20 -7.12
N ARG A 550 10.71 1.44 -8.44
CA ARG A 550 10.54 0.42 -9.49
C ARG A 550 11.62 -0.68 -9.43
N ARG A 551 12.82 -0.38 -8.93
CA ARG A 551 13.96 -1.32 -8.83
C ARG A 551 14.06 -2.03 -7.49
N GLU A 552 13.67 -1.38 -6.39
CA GLU A 552 13.77 -1.91 -5.03
C GLU A 552 12.45 -1.81 -4.25
N THR A 553 11.39 -2.43 -4.77
CA THR A 553 10.02 -2.32 -4.21
C THR A 553 9.97 -2.67 -2.71
N SER A 554 10.61 -3.77 -2.28
CA SER A 554 10.60 -4.24 -0.89
C SER A 554 11.42 -3.39 0.10
N MET A 555 12.39 -2.59 -0.37
CA MET A 555 13.27 -1.77 0.48
C MET A 555 12.93 -0.27 0.46
N SER A 556 12.06 0.15 -0.46
CA SER A 556 11.68 1.55 -0.72
C SER A 556 11.39 2.37 0.54
N ARG A 557 10.55 1.87 1.47
CA ARG A 557 10.20 2.56 2.72
C ARG A 557 11.40 2.74 3.65
N VAL A 558 12.22 1.70 3.83
CA VAL A 558 13.38 1.73 4.74
C VAL A 558 14.48 2.64 4.20
N LYS A 559 14.64 2.71 2.87
CA LYS A 559 15.58 3.63 2.19
C LYS A 559 15.03 5.05 1.95
N GLY A 560 13.80 5.35 2.38
CA GLY A 560 13.17 6.67 2.19
C GLY A 560 12.69 6.98 0.77
N TYR A 561 12.70 6.01 -0.16
CA TYR A 561 12.16 6.16 -1.51
C TYR A 561 10.62 6.12 -1.58
N GLY A 562 9.94 5.97 -0.44
CA GLY A 562 8.47 5.85 -0.36
C GLY A 562 7.72 7.18 -0.26
N ASP A 563 8.30 8.23 0.35
CA ASP A 563 7.59 9.50 0.60
C ASP A 563 7.43 10.30 -0.69
N ARG A 564 6.29 10.10 -1.36
CA ARG A 564 5.83 10.99 -2.43
C ARG A 564 5.41 12.33 -1.84
N GLN A 565 5.72 13.40 -2.57
CA GLN A 565 5.40 14.78 -2.16
C GLN A 565 3.90 15.05 -1.87
N THR A 566 3.00 14.16 -2.29
CA THR A 566 1.54 14.29 -2.15
C THR A 566 0.92 13.41 -1.06
N GLU A 567 1.68 12.67 -0.24
CA GLU A 567 1.13 11.66 0.68
C GLU A 567 1.08 12.05 2.17
N ASP A 568 1.63 13.22 2.58
CA ASP A 568 1.66 13.75 3.97
C ASP A 568 0.29 13.84 4.71
N PHE A 569 -0.83 13.68 4.00
CA PHE A 569 -2.19 13.81 4.54
C PHE A 569 -2.98 12.49 4.58
N ASP A 570 -2.41 11.40 4.05
CA ASP A 570 -2.99 10.04 4.11
C ASP A 570 -2.07 9.09 4.93
N ASP A 571 -1.10 9.64 5.67
CA ASP A 571 -0.07 8.93 6.46
C ASP A 571 -0.64 8.11 7.66
N GLU A 572 -1.95 8.20 7.95
CA GLU A 572 -2.62 7.35 8.97
C GLU A 572 -2.69 5.86 8.57
N ASP A 573 -2.63 5.52 7.28
CA ASP A 573 -2.48 4.13 6.81
C ASP A 573 -1.00 3.71 6.94
N GLU A 574 -0.49 3.62 8.18
CA GLU A 574 0.92 3.40 8.57
C GLU A 574 1.54 2.09 8.04
N ASP A 575 0.77 1.26 7.34
CA ASP A 575 1.24 0.11 6.55
C ASP A 575 0.81 0.30 5.08
N GLY A 576 1.76 0.20 4.14
CA GLY A 576 1.60 0.54 2.71
C GLY A 576 0.70 -0.40 1.89
N ILE A 577 -0.37 -0.91 2.50
CA ILE A 577 -1.32 -1.90 1.99
C ILE A 577 -2.09 -1.39 0.76
N ARG A 578 -2.22 -0.07 0.57
CA ARG A 578 -2.98 0.52 -0.54
C ARG A 578 -2.28 0.53 -1.91
N GLN A 579 -0.95 0.50 -2.00
CA GLN A 579 -0.24 0.73 -3.28
C GLN A 579 -0.14 -0.48 -4.23
N LEU A 580 -0.74 -1.63 -3.89
CA LEU A 580 -0.66 -2.86 -4.68
C LEU A 580 -2.05 -3.38 -5.04
N SER A 581 -2.58 -2.97 -6.21
CA SER A 581 -3.81 -3.55 -6.76
C SER A 581 -3.86 -3.58 -8.29
N ASN A 582 -4.21 -4.77 -8.79
CA ASN A 582 -4.53 -5.16 -10.18
C ASN A 582 -3.38 -5.29 -11.17
N GLU A 583 -3.38 -6.44 -11.84
CA GLU A 583 -2.51 -6.74 -12.97
C GLU A 583 -3.11 -6.31 -14.32
N ARG A 584 -2.18 -5.84 -15.14
CA ARG A 584 -2.08 -5.63 -16.59
C ARG A 584 -0.60 -5.17 -16.76
N SER A 585 -0.16 -4.55 -17.86
CA SER A 585 1.17 -3.90 -17.89
C SER A 585 1.44 -3.07 -16.63
N THR A 586 2.64 -3.13 -16.05
CA THR A 586 2.91 -2.34 -14.85
C THR A 586 2.78 -0.87 -15.20
N ALA A 587 1.81 -0.22 -14.56
CA ALA A 587 1.63 1.21 -14.65
C ALA A 587 3.00 1.89 -14.50
N TRP A 588 3.34 2.76 -15.45
CA TRP A 588 4.57 3.54 -15.44
C TRP A 588 5.88 2.80 -15.77
N TRP A 589 5.88 1.55 -16.26
CA TRP A 589 7.07 0.96 -16.92
C TRP A 589 7.17 1.36 -18.38
N ASN A 590 8.39 1.51 -18.90
CA ASN A 590 8.63 1.93 -20.29
C ASN A 590 8.23 0.82 -21.28
N ASP A 591 7.86 1.17 -22.50
CA ASP A 591 7.84 0.20 -23.59
C ASP A 591 9.27 0.02 -24.10
N GLU A 592 9.92 -1.12 -23.81
CA GLU A 592 11.27 -1.41 -24.29
C GLU A 592 11.32 -1.64 -25.82
N VAL A 593 10.18 -1.88 -26.49
CA VAL A 593 10.13 -2.03 -27.96
C VAL A 593 10.23 -0.68 -28.65
N SER A 594 9.30 0.24 -28.39
CA SER A 594 9.32 1.60 -28.97
C SER A 594 10.30 2.55 -28.26
N GLY A 595 10.72 2.21 -27.03
CA GLY A 595 11.41 3.11 -26.11
C GLY A 595 10.52 4.18 -25.46
N CYS A 596 9.21 4.16 -25.68
CA CYS A 596 8.30 5.19 -25.19
C CYS A 596 8.10 5.08 -23.66
N PRO A 597 8.37 6.14 -22.87
CA PRO A 597 8.08 6.12 -21.44
C PRO A 597 6.58 6.21 -21.15
N SER A 598 6.11 5.48 -20.14
CA SER A 598 4.68 5.46 -19.78
C SER A 598 4.23 6.63 -18.90
N VAL A 599 5.16 7.30 -18.21
CA VAL A 599 4.89 8.56 -17.49
C VAL A 599 4.96 9.73 -18.47
N LEU A 600 4.08 10.72 -18.33
CA LEU A 600 4.09 11.91 -19.20
C LEU A 600 5.36 12.73 -19.00
N GLU A 601 5.73 12.98 -17.74
CA GLU A 601 6.96 13.66 -17.34
C GLU A 601 8.20 12.95 -17.90
N GLU A 602 8.32 11.62 -17.75
CA GLU A 602 9.42 10.87 -18.35
C GLU A 602 9.40 10.92 -19.88
N THR A 603 8.24 10.95 -20.54
CA THR A 603 8.19 11.14 -22.00
C THR A 603 8.77 12.49 -22.39
N VAL A 604 8.33 13.57 -21.72
CA VAL A 604 8.78 14.93 -22.06
C VAL A 604 10.27 15.07 -21.79
N MET A 605 10.77 14.54 -20.67
CA MET A 605 12.21 14.47 -20.37
C MET A 605 12.99 13.73 -21.47
N TYR A 606 12.52 12.56 -21.90
CA TYR A 606 13.18 11.77 -22.96
C TYR A 606 13.23 12.50 -24.32
N LEU A 607 12.21 13.31 -24.65
CA LEU A 607 12.22 14.17 -25.82
C LEU A 607 13.21 15.34 -25.67
N LEU A 608 13.26 15.98 -24.50
CA LEU A 608 14.22 17.05 -24.20
C LEU A 608 15.67 16.52 -24.29
N ASP A 609 15.94 15.33 -23.77
CA ASP A 609 17.24 14.65 -23.83
C ASP A 609 17.73 14.38 -25.27
N ALA A 610 16.79 14.22 -26.21
CA ALA A 610 17.06 14.03 -27.63
C ALA A 610 17.25 15.33 -28.43
N GLY A 611 17.06 16.50 -27.80
CA GLY A 611 17.16 17.81 -28.45
C GLY A 611 15.82 18.38 -28.97
N PHE A 612 14.69 17.76 -28.67
CA PHE A 612 13.38 18.37 -28.95
C PHE A 612 13.07 19.49 -27.96
N THR A 613 12.20 20.41 -28.37
CA THR A 613 11.71 21.54 -27.57
C THR A 613 10.18 21.66 -27.72
N PRO A 614 9.47 22.32 -26.79
CA PRO A 614 8.04 22.59 -26.94
C PRO A 614 7.66 23.40 -28.19
N LYS A 615 8.64 24.03 -28.87
CA LYS A 615 8.44 24.81 -30.09
C LYS A 615 8.53 23.97 -31.37
N ASN A 616 9.38 22.94 -31.41
CA ASN A 616 9.58 22.10 -32.60
C ASN A 616 8.85 20.75 -32.53
N CYS A 617 8.55 20.23 -31.33
CA CYS A 617 7.88 18.94 -31.17
C CYS A 617 6.44 19.09 -30.67
N SER A 618 5.47 18.80 -31.53
CA SER A 618 4.04 18.86 -31.22
C SER A 618 3.63 17.89 -30.10
N VAL A 619 4.20 16.68 -30.06
CA VAL A 619 3.90 15.68 -29.02
C VAL A 619 4.50 16.06 -27.66
N LEU A 620 5.70 16.66 -27.64
CA LEU A 620 6.28 17.24 -26.42
C LEU A 620 5.35 18.32 -25.87
N LYS A 621 4.97 19.27 -26.72
CA LYS A 621 4.06 20.38 -26.37
C LYS A 621 2.71 19.88 -25.83
N ASP A 622 2.07 18.94 -26.51
CA ASP A 622 0.78 18.37 -26.09
C ASP A 622 0.87 17.63 -24.75
N LYS A 623 1.93 16.84 -24.51
CA LYS A 623 2.14 16.16 -23.22
C LYS A 623 2.45 17.17 -22.12
N LEU A 624 3.28 18.18 -22.39
CA LEU A 624 3.60 19.26 -21.44
C LEU A 624 2.37 20.10 -21.08
N HIS A 625 1.51 20.43 -22.06
CA HIS A 625 0.23 21.08 -21.82
C HIS A 625 -0.67 20.26 -20.89
N HIS A 626 -0.77 18.95 -21.11
CA HIS A 626 -1.54 18.07 -20.22
C HIS A 626 -0.96 18.03 -18.80
N ILE A 627 0.37 17.93 -18.66
CA ILE A 627 1.05 17.97 -17.35
C ILE A 627 0.72 19.27 -16.62
N ILE A 628 0.87 20.43 -17.28
CA ILE A 628 0.60 21.75 -16.69
C ILE A 628 -0.89 21.92 -16.37
N LYS A 629 -1.79 21.48 -17.26
CA LYS A 629 -3.23 21.58 -17.00
C LYS A 629 -3.64 20.73 -15.81
N SER A 630 -3.24 19.44 -15.79
CA SER A 630 -3.50 18.57 -14.65
C SER A 630 -2.82 19.05 -13.37
N ALA A 631 -1.66 19.72 -13.48
CA ALA A 631 -1.00 20.36 -12.35
C ALA A 631 -1.87 21.45 -11.71
N VAL A 632 -2.32 22.41 -12.52
CA VAL A 632 -3.17 23.52 -12.08
C VAL A 632 -4.52 23.00 -11.58
N ASP A 633 -5.20 22.15 -12.35
CA ASP A 633 -6.48 21.54 -11.98
C ASP A 633 -6.39 20.83 -10.61
N ASN A 634 -5.34 20.04 -10.37
CA ASN A 634 -5.16 19.33 -9.10
C ASN A 634 -4.81 20.25 -7.93
N TYR A 635 -3.98 21.28 -8.15
CA TYR A 635 -3.63 22.25 -7.11
C TYR A 635 -4.87 23.07 -6.69
N VAL A 636 -5.66 23.52 -7.67
CA VAL A 636 -6.91 24.26 -7.45
C VAL A 636 -7.99 23.42 -6.77
N ILE A 637 -8.09 22.13 -7.09
CA ILE A 637 -9.12 21.23 -6.51
C ILE A 637 -8.74 20.71 -5.12
N SER A 638 -7.45 20.50 -4.84
CA SER A 638 -6.99 19.94 -3.56
C SER A 638 -6.86 20.97 -2.43
N TYR A 639 -6.73 22.26 -2.78
CA TYR A 639 -6.46 23.36 -1.85
C TYR A 639 -5.22 23.15 -0.96
N ARG A 640 -4.29 22.29 -1.39
CA ARG A 640 -3.03 21.99 -0.68
C ARG A 640 -2.02 23.09 -0.97
N ILE A 641 -2.01 24.11 -0.11
CA ILE A 641 -1.16 25.30 -0.28
C ILE A 641 0.28 24.99 0.12
N ASP A 642 1.23 25.21 -0.80
CA ASP A 642 2.66 25.08 -0.52
C ASP A 642 3.13 26.16 0.47
N VAL A 643 3.91 25.77 1.48
CA VAL A 643 4.54 26.69 2.45
C VAL A 643 6.07 26.50 2.38
N PRO A 644 6.82 27.39 1.71
CA PRO A 644 8.25 27.21 1.54
C PRO A 644 9.04 27.21 2.87
N MET A 645 8.66 28.05 3.83
CA MET A 645 9.28 28.14 5.15
C MET A 645 8.58 27.23 6.16
N SER A 646 8.67 25.92 5.91
CA SER A 646 8.23 24.88 6.84
C SER A 646 9.02 23.57 6.67
N VAL A 647 8.92 22.70 7.66
CA VAL A 647 9.54 21.37 7.65
C VAL A 647 8.66 20.35 8.38
N THR A 648 8.61 19.13 7.85
CA THR A 648 8.01 17.96 8.49
C THR A 648 9.11 16.98 8.89
N ALA A 649 9.15 16.57 10.16
CA ALA A 649 10.13 15.60 10.68
C ALA A 649 9.57 14.85 11.90
N PHE A 650 10.21 13.75 12.31
CA PHE A 650 9.83 13.05 13.55
C PHE A 650 9.95 13.95 14.77
N ILE A 651 9.02 13.82 15.70
CA ILE A 651 9.07 14.47 17.01
C ILE A 651 9.83 13.57 17.99
N VAL A 652 10.77 14.13 18.75
CA VAL A 652 11.48 13.44 19.84
C VAL A 652 11.46 14.28 21.11
N PRO A 653 11.49 13.66 22.30
CA PRO A 653 11.61 14.39 23.56
C PRO A 653 13.06 14.86 23.78
N ASP A 654 13.20 15.97 24.50
CA ASP A 654 14.47 16.50 24.96
C ASP A 654 15.01 15.74 26.18
N GLU A 655 15.76 14.66 25.92
CA GLU A 655 16.39 13.85 27.00
C GLU A 655 17.31 14.65 27.92
N ASP A 656 17.88 15.76 27.43
CA ASP A 656 18.92 16.51 28.13
C ASP A 656 18.30 17.57 29.06
N GLY A 657 17.01 17.90 28.86
CA GLY A 657 16.31 18.95 29.61
C GLY A 657 16.81 20.37 29.31
N GLU A 658 17.38 20.59 28.13
CA GLU A 658 17.93 21.87 27.65
C GLU A 658 16.85 22.90 27.26
N LEU A 659 15.68 22.45 26.83
CA LEU A 659 14.55 23.27 26.36
C LEU A 659 13.60 23.63 27.52
N GLU A 660 13.16 24.88 27.57
CA GLU A 660 12.08 25.32 28.46
C GLU A 660 10.69 25.07 27.86
N GLN A 661 9.64 25.18 28.68
CA GLN A 661 8.26 24.99 28.21
C GLN A 661 7.91 26.04 27.13
N GLY A 662 7.56 25.57 25.93
CA GLY A 662 7.31 26.43 24.76
C GLY A 662 8.55 26.78 23.93
N GLU A 663 9.71 26.21 24.26
CA GLU A 663 10.87 26.15 23.38
C GLU A 663 10.85 24.85 22.55
N VAL A 664 11.37 24.94 21.31
CA VAL A 664 11.57 23.83 20.38
C VAL A 664 12.96 23.95 19.75
N PHE A 665 13.57 22.83 19.40
CA PHE A 665 14.81 22.81 18.61
C PHE A 665 14.59 22.03 17.31
N PHE A 666 15.06 22.59 16.18
CA PHE A 666 15.14 21.89 14.91
C PHE A 666 16.39 22.32 14.13
N LYS A 667 17.14 21.33 13.63
CA LYS A 667 18.24 21.51 12.69
C LYS A 667 18.17 20.43 11.60
N SER A 668 18.30 20.81 10.34
CA SER A 668 18.45 19.86 9.24
C SER A 668 19.90 19.37 9.11
N SER A 669 20.07 18.13 8.63
CA SER A 669 21.39 17.58 8.25
C SER A 669 22.03 18.30 7.06
N ARG A 670 21.24 19.06 6.30
CA ARG A 670 21.66 19.77 5.09
C ARG A 670 21.28 21.24 5.18
N ARG A 671 22.06 22.13 4.55
CA ARG A 671 21.73 23.55 4.43
C ARG A 671 20.73 23.75 3.28
N ASN A 672 19.47 23.39 3.54
CA ASN A 672 18.38 23.28 2.56
C ASN A 672 17.09 24.02 2.95
N LEU A 673 17.06 24.65 4.13
CA LEU A 673 15.96 25.52 4.58
C LEU A 673 16.16 26.92 4.00
N ILE A 674 15.09 27.69 3.83
CA ILE A 674 15.17 29.10 3.40
C ILE A 674 14.79 29.98 4.59
N GLY A 675 15.65 30.90 5.00
CA GLY A 675 15.38 31.86 6.07
C GLY A 675 14.42 32.98 5.63
N PRO A 676 13.85 33.76 6.57
CA PRO A 676 13.01 34.93 6.25
C PRO A 676 13.73 36.04 5.48
N ASP A 677 15.07 36.00 5.43
CA ASP A 677 15.96 36.86 4.63
C ASP A 677 16.19 36.32 3.20
N GLY A 678 15.66 35.14 2.88
CA GLY A 678 15.85 34.44 1.60
C GLY A 678 17.16 33.66 1.49
N LEU A 679 18.00 33.63 2.55
CA LEU A 679 19.25 32.88 2.55
C LEU A 679 19.02 31.41 2.93
N GLU A 680 19.85 30.52 2.38
CA GLU A 680 19.83 29.13 2.83
C GLU A 680 20.32 29.00 4.28
N THR A 681 19.65 28.17 5.08
CA THR A 681 20.03 27.84 6.46
C THR A 681 19.85 26.35 6.70
N ASP A 682 20.41 25.84 7.79
CA ASP A 682 20.19 24.49 8.31
C ASP A 682 19.47 24.51 9.66
N MET A 683 19.15 25.68 10.21
CA MET A 683 18.52 25.86 11.53
C MET A 683 17.38 26.87 11.45
N VAL A 684 16.29 26.59 12.17
CA VAL A 684 15.14 27.49 12.34
C VAL A 684 15.29 28.25 13.66
N LEU A 685 15.01 29.56 13.67
CA LEU A 685 15.12 30.42 14.86
C LEU A 685 13.96 31.41 14.95
N GLY A 686 13.55 31.72 16.18
CA GLY A 686 12.46 32.65 16.46
C GLY A 686 11.09 31.97 16.53
N ASP A 687 10.02 32.75 16.45
CA ASP A 687 8.65 32.23 16.54
C ASP A 687 8.34 31.26 15.39
N CYS A 688 7.70 30.15 15.73
CA CYS A 688 7.26 29.12 14.80
C CYS A 688 5.90 28.56 15.23
N LEU A 689 5.11 28.07 14.28
CA LEU A 689 3.93 27.27 14.56
C LEU A 689 4.28 25.79 14.46
N LEU A 690 3.72 24.97 15.33
CA LEU A 690 3.88 23.52 15.32
C LEU A 690 2.49 22.87 15.39
N THR A 691 2.31 21.81 14.61
CA THR A 691 1.07 21.02 14.57
C THR A 691 1.33 19.58 14.14
N ARG A 692 0.31 18.74 14.23
CA ARG A 692 0.28 17.34 13.83
C ARG A 692 -1.01 17.08 13.03
N HIS A 693 -1.05 15.99 12.27
CA HIS A 693 -2.28 15.50 11.65
C HIS A 693 -2.86 14.34 12.46
N PRO A 694 -4.19 14.23 12.61
CA PRO A 694 -5.24 15.17 12.14
C PRO A 694 -5.36 16.42 13.03
N CYS A 695 -5.94 17.51 12.51
CA CYS A 695 -6.07 18.79 13.23
C CYS A 695 -7.55 19.15 13.42
N LYS A 696 -8.11 18.90 14.60
CA LYS A 696 -9.55 18.93 14.89
C LYS A 696 -9.98 19.86 16.02
N LEU A 697 -9.08 20.35 16.85
CA LEU A 697 -9.37 21.38 17.87
C LEU A 697 -8.68 22.70 17.50
N PRO A 698 -9.19 23.85 17.98
CA PRO A 698 -8.50 25.13 17.86
C PRO A 698 -7.06 25.09 18.39
N THR A 699 -6.80 24.30 19.42
CA THR A 699 -5.52 24.17 20.13
C THR A 699 -4.46 23.31 19.42
N ASP A 700 -4.81 22.57 18.36
CA ASP A 700 -3.92 21.60 17.70
C ASP A 700 -2.78 22.24 16.89
N VAL A 701 -2.79 23.57 16.74
CA VAL A 701 -1.66 24.36 16.27
C VAL A 701 -1.22 25.25 17.43
N VAL A 702 0.07 25.24 17.76
CA VAL A 702 0.67 26.07 18.80
C VAL A 702 1.80 26.93 18.24
N LYS A 703 1.85 28.19 18.67
CA LYS A 703 3.00 29.07 18.50
C LYS A 703 3.97 28.87 19.66
N TRP A 704 5.18 28.44 19.33
CA TRP A 704 6.33 28.26 20.21
C TRP A 704 7.54 28.98 19.63
N ARG A 705 8.68 28.95 20.35
CA ARG A 705 9.92 29.60 19.94
C ARG A 705 10.99 28.57 19.61
N CYS A 706 11.45 28.58 18.37
CA CYS A 706 12.62 27.81 17.97
C CYS A 706 13.90 28.50 18.45
N VAL A 707 14.74 27.75 19.17
CA VAL A 707 15.94 28.26 19.87
C VAL A 707 17.17 27.44 19.51
N ASP A 708 18.35 28.07 19.55
CA ASP A 708 19.62 27.40 19.37
C ASP A 708 20.13 26.89 20.73
N LYS A 709 20.29 25.56 20.86
CA LYS A 709 20.88 24.90 22.03
C LYS A 709 22.12 24.14 21.53
N PRO A 710 23.35 24.56 21.86
CA PRO A 710 24.56 23.96 21.32
C PRO A 710 24.67 22.43 21.50
N HIS A 711 24.20 21.89 22.62
CA HIS A 711 24.20 20.45 22.91
C HIS A 711 23.31 19.65 21.94
N LEU A 712 22.20 20.23 21.49
CA LEU A 712 21.25 19.57 20.59
C LEU A 712 21.66 19.61 19.11
N ARG A 713 22.69 20.39 18.73
CA ARG A 713 23.09 20.60 17.31
C ARG A 713 23.52 19.35 16.55
N ASN A 714 23.88 18.27 17.23
CA ASN A 714 24.23 16.98 16.61
C ASN A 714 22.99 16.08 16.38
N ARG A 715 21.80 16.48 16.85
CA ARG A 715 20.52 15.77 16.65
C ARG A 715 19.79 16.40 15.47
N THR A 716 20.17 16.02 14.25
CA THR A 716 19.60 16.57 13.01
C THR A 716 18.37 15.82 12.52
N ASP A 717 17.53 16.47 11.72
CA ASP A 717 16.35 15.91 11.05
C ASP A 717 15.27 15.33 11.98
N VAL A 718 15.18 15.90 13.19
CA VAL A 718 14.13 15.65 14.19
C VAL A 718 13.71 16.98 14.83
N ILE A 719 12.43 17.08 15.22
CA ILE A 719 11.89 18.19 16.00
C ILE A 719 11.97 17.78 17.47
N ILE A 720 12.77 18.51 18.26
CA ILE A 720 12.99 18.20 19.67
C ILE A 720 12.09 19.08 20.53
N LEU A 721 11.28 18.46 21.39
CA LEU A 721 10.34 19.15 22.27
C LEU A 721 10.74 19.03 23.74
N SER A 722 10.49 20.09 24.52
CA SER A 722 10.79 20.11 25.95
C SER A 722 10.05 19.02 26.73
N VAL A 723 10.78 18.36 27.64
CA VAL A 723 10.24 17.49 28.69
C VAL A 723 9.82 18.25 29.96
N LYS A 724 9.84 19.59 29.94
CA LYS A 724 9.38 20.46 31.04
C LYS A 724 7.96 20.95 30.82
N GLY A 725 7.19 21.03 31.90
CA GLY A 725 5.80 21.49 31.91
C GLY A 725 4.89 20.55 32.71
N LEU A 726 3.59 20.83 32.68
CA LEU A 726 2.58 19.98 33.34
C LEU A 726 2.13 18.81 32.43
N HIS A 727 2.03 19.07 31.13
CA HIS A 727 1.65 18.13 30.07
C HIS A 727 2.81 17.96 29.11
N ARG A 728 2.98 16.74 28.55
CA ARG A 728 3.97 16.50 27.48
C ARG A 728 3.68 17.39 26.27
N ALA A 729 4.72 17.86 25.60
CA ALA A 729 4.58 18.78 24.48
C ALA A 729 3.78 18.17 23.30
N ALA A 730 3.99 16.88 22.98
CA ALA A 730 3.27 16.19 21.91
C ALA A 730 1.76 16.03 22.14
N GLU A 731 1.30 15.91 23.40
CA GLU A 731 -0.13 15.77 23.75
C GLU A 731 -0.93 17.04 23.41
N ILE A 732 -0.27 18.20 23.44
CA ILE A 732 -0.85 19.49 23.01
C ILE A 732 -1.04 19.52 21.48
N LEU A 733 -0.25 18.74 20.72
CA LEU A 733 -0.30 18.63 19.26
C LEU A 733 -1.31 17.53 18.84
N ALA A 734 -2.60 17.81 19.04
CA ALA A 734 -3.70 16.90 18.75
C ALA A 734 -3.58 15.53 19.47
N GLY A 735 -3.11 15.49 20.72
CA GLY A 735 -3.01 14.26 21.51
C GLY A 735 -1.88 13.32 21.07
N GLY A 736 -0.77 13.85 20.53
CA GLY A 736 0.36 13.06 20.03
C GLY A 736 1.28 12.47 21.11
N ASP A 737 2.15 11.57 20.67
CA ASP A 737 3.21 10.93 21.45
C ASP A 737 4.56 10.99 20.70
N TYR A 738 5.52 10.13 21.06
CA TYR A 738 6.82 10.03 20.40
C TYR A 738 7.11 8.62 19.86
N ASP A 739 6.05 7.85 19.51
CA ASP A 739 6.16 6.46 19.03
C ASP A 739 6.37 6.33 17.50
N GLY A 740 6.31 7.47 16.81
CA GLY A 740 6.44 7.61 15.36
C GLY A 740 5.91 8.93 14.79
N ASP A 741 5.27 9.77 15.62
CA ASP A 741 4.66 11.02 15.20
C ASP A 741 5.62 11.97 14.46
N LYS A 742 5.12 12.57 13.38
CA LYS A 742 5.77 13.65 12.64
C LYS A 742 5.11 14.99 13.01
N GLY A 743 5.91 15.99 13.32
CA GLY A 743 5.47 17.36 13.52
C GLY A 743 5.65 18.18 12.25
N VAL A 744 4.73 19.12 11.99
CA VAL A 744 4.84 20.12 10.92
C VAL A 744 5.21 21.46 11.56
N LEU A 745 6.48 21.85 11.42
CA LEU A 745 7.05 23.09 11.94
C LEU A 745 7.01 24.18 10.85
N ILE A 746 6.25 25.25 11.07
CA ILE A 746 6.04 26.36 10.13
C ILE A 746 6.69 27.62 10.68
N PHE A 747 7.60 28.23 9.92
CA PHE A 747 8.28 29.48 10.25
C PHE A 747 8.04 30.59 9.20
N GLN A 748 7.05 30.38 8.30
CA GLN A 748 6.57 31.34 7.31
C GLN A 748 5.98 32.60 7.99
N PRO A 749 6.61 33.80 7.85
CA PRO A 749 6.22 34.99 8.60
C PRO A 749 4.75 35.43 8.42
N GLU A 750 4.19 35.25 7.22
CA GLU A 750 2.80 35.57 6.88
C GLU A 750 1.77 34.72 7.64
N LEU A 751 2.17 33.51 8.09
CA LEU A 751 1.35 32.62 8.92
C LEU A 751 1.68 32.78 10.41
N VAL A 752 2.97 32.82 10.76
CA VAL A 752 3.42 32.88 12.16
C VAL A 752 3.01 34.20 12.82
N LYS A 753 3.30 35.36 12.21
CA LYS A 753 3.12 36.67 12.87
C LYS A 753 1.67 36.91 13.34
N PRO A 754 0.62 36.75 12.50
CA PRO A 754 -0.76 37.04 12.90
C PRO A 754 -1.41 35.95 13.78
N PHE A 755 -0.86 34.75 13.88
CA PHE A 755 -1.41 33.67 14.70
C PHE A 755 -1.36 33.99 16.21
N VAL A 756 -2.41 33.65 16.94
CA VAL A 756 -2.51 33.80 18.40
C VAL A 756 -2.85 32.44 19.01
N ASN A 757 -2.11 32.04 20.06
CA ASN A 757 -2.42 30.80 20.78
C ASN A 757 -3.83 30.89 21.40
N PRO A 758 -4.73 29.92 21.11
CA PRO A 758 -6.04 29.87 21.73
C PRO A 758 -5.94 29.50 23.22
N SER A 759 -7.03 29.70 23.96
CA SER A 759 -7.13 29.25 25.35
C SER A 759 -7.10 27.73 25.44
N PHE A 760 -6.25 27.19 26.32
CA PHE A 760 -6.20 25.76 26.66
C PHE A 760 -7.55 25.21 27.14
N ALA A 761 -8.46 26.05 27.63
CA ALA A 761 -9.82 25.62 27.97
C ALA A 761 -10.60 25.03 26.78
N LEU A 762 -10.18 25.29 25.52
CA LEU A 762 -10.79 24.74 24.31
C LEU A 762 -10.31 23.33 23.95
N SER A 763 -9.27 22.79 24.62
CA SER A 763 -8.84 21.39 24.47
C SER A 763 -9.45 20.45 25.51
N LEU A 764 -10.26 20.97 26.44
CA LEU A 764 -10.87 20.17 27.49
C LEU A 764 -12.12 19.45 26.97
N PRO A 765 -12.23 18.10 27.11
CA PRO A 765 -13.40 17.37 26.67
C PRO A 765 -14.65 17.77 27.48
N PRO A 766 -15.85 17.72 26.87
CA PRO A 766 -17.10 17.91 27.61
C PRO A 766 -17.25 16.91 28.75
N SER A 767 -17.70 17.37 29.92
CA SER A 767 -17.77 16.57 31.15
C SER A 767 -18.77 15.40 31.10
N ASP A 768 -19.64 15.35 30.09
CA ASP A 768 -20.59 14.27 29.83
C ASP A 768 -20.21 13.38 28.64
N LEU A 769 -19.09 13.65 27.96
CA LEU A 769 -18.65 12.95 26.76
C LEU A 769 -18.55 11.43 26.92
N GLU A 770 -18.11 10.94 28.09
CA GLU A 770 -18.01 9.50 28.37
C GLU A 770 -19.36 8.76 28.23
N LYS A 771 -20.48 9.46 28.43
CA LYS A 771 -21.84 8.91 28.30
C LYS A 771 -22.27 8.69 26.86
N ASP A 772 -21.57 9.28 25.89
CA ASP A 772 -21.81 9.05 24.46
C ASP A 772 -21.24 7.69 23.98
N PHE A 773 -20.45 7.00 24.82
CA PHE A 773 -19.80 5.73 24.52
C PHE A 773 -20.35 4.55 25.34
N GLU A 774 -20.43 3.39 24.72
CA GLU A 774 -20.76 2.12 25.36
C GLU A 774 -19.50 1.41 25.86
N THR A 775 -19.42 1.20 27.17
CA THR A 775 -18.28 0.57 27.86
C THR A 775 -18.26 -0.96 27.76
N THR A 776 -19.24 -1.56 27.05
CA THR A 776 -19.72 -2.95 27.14
C THR A 776 -18.69 -4.06 26.82
N THR A 777 -17.44 -3.72 26.48
CA THR A 777 -16.42 -4.67 26.01
C THR A 777 -14.98 -4.32 26.42
N ASN A 778 -14.79 -3.68 27.56
CA ASN A 778 -13.48 -3.57 28.22
C ASN A 778 -13.19 -4.76 29.17
N GLU A 779 -13.52 -5.98 28.72
CA GLU A 779 -13.13 -7.22 29.39
C GLU A 779 -11.60 -7.30 29.46
N LYS A 780 -11.06 -7.49 30.67
CA LYS A 780 -9.63 -7.76 30.89
C LYS A 780 -9.31 -9.18 30.48
N VAL A 781 -8.09 -9.41 29.98
CA VAL A 781 -7.59 -10.75 29.64
C VAL A 781 -7.74 -11.73 30.81
N ALA A 782 -7.47 -11.28 32.05
CA ALA A 782 -7.72 -12.10 33.25
C ALA A 782 -9.18 -12.54 33.44
N ALA A 783 -10.15 -11.68 33.08
CA ALA A 783 -11.57 -12.02 33.17
C ALA A 783 -12.02 -12.95 32.03
N PHE A 784 -11.50 -12.71 30.81
CA PHE A 784 -11.68 -13.59 29.66
C PHE A 784 -11.23 -15.03 29.96
N LEU A 785 -10.03 -15.19 30.55
CA LEU A 785 -9.48 -16.51 30.91
C LEU A 785 -10.30 -17.25 31.99
N VAL A 786 -11.00 -16.53 32.88
CA VAL A 786 -11.94 -17.13 33.84
C VAL A 786 -13.26 -17.50 33.17
N ARG A 787 -13.72 -16.70 32.20
CA ARG A 787 -14.96 -16.95 31.43
C ARG A 787 -14.81 -18.07 30.41
N VAL A 788 -13.62 -18.22 29.83
CA VAL A 788 -13.28 -19.20 28.78
C VAL A 788 -11.96 -19.92 29.14
N PRO A 789 -11.92 -20.77 30.19
CA PRO A 789 -10.70 -21.48 30.59
C PRO A 789 -10.34 -22.54 29.55
N ARG A 790 -9.08 -22.54 29.10
CA ARG A 790 -8.59 -23.41 28.00
C ARG A 790 -8.77 -24.90 28.28
N GLU A 791 -8.72 -25.28 29.54
CA GLU A 791 -8.84 -26.65 30.03
C GLU A 791 -10.31 -27.11 30.12
N SER A 792 -11.25 -26.16 30.11
CA SER A 792 -12.69 -26.41 30.36
C SER A 792 -13.57 -26.31 29.11
N VAL A 793 -13.08 -25.72 28.03
CA VAL A 793 -13.81 -25.56 26.76
C VAL A 793 -13.13 -26.33 25.62
N SER A 794 -13.87 -26.62 24.55
CA SER A 794 -13.24 -27.17 23.35
C SER A 794 -12.32 -26.14 22.70
N MET A 795 -11.25 -26.60 22.04
CA MET A 795 -10.30 -25.72 21.36
C MET A 795 -10.97 -24.87 20.26
N ALA A 796 -11.97 -25.44 19.57
CA ALA A 796 -12.80 -24.72 18.61
C ALA A 796 -13.57 -23.57 19.29
N THR A 797 -14.23 -23.84 20.41
CA THR A 797 -14.93 -22.81 21.21
C THR A 797 -13.99 -21.70 21.67
N TYR A 798 -12.78 -22.05 22.15
CA TYR A 798 -11.77 -21.08 22.54
C TYR A 798 -11.34 -20.20 21.36
N ILE A 799 -11.08 -20.79 20.19
CA ILE A 799 -10.73 -20.05 18.96
C ILE A 799 -11.86 -19.09 18.57
N HIS A 800 -13.12 -19.53 18.56
CA HIS A 800 -14.27 -18.69 18.22
C HIS A 800 -14.47 -17.51 19.17
N GLU A 801 -14.22 -17.70 20.46
CA GLU A 801 -14.27 -16.65 21.50
C GLU A 801 -13.14 -15.63 21.36
N VAL A 802 -11.91 -16.07 21.03
CA VAL A 802 -10.79 -15.16 20.76
C VAL A 802 -10.98 -14.42 19.43
N GLN A 803 -11.53 -15.07 18.40
CA GLN A 803 -11.78 -14.48 17.09
C GLN A 803 -12.80 -13.32 17.12
N GLU A 804 -13.76 -13.30 18.07
CA GLU A 804 -14.63 -12.12 18.30
C GLU A 804 -13.82 -10.83 18.55
N PHE A 805 -12.68 -10.93 19.23
CA PHE A 805 -11.80 -9.80 19.51
C PHE A 805 -10.80 -9.52 18.39
N LEU A 806 -10.34 -10.55 17.67
CA LEU A 806 -9.36 -10.43 16.57
C LEU A 806 -9.98 -9.92 15.26
N LEU A 807 -11.25 -10.25 14.99
CA LEU A 807 -11.97 -9.87 13.78
C LEU A 807 -12.88 -8.64 13.97
N ARG A 808 -12.83 -8.03 15.15
CA ARG A 808 -13.73 -6.94 15.56
C ARG A 808 -13.72 -5.72 14.64
N GLY A 809 -12.60 -5.44 13.97
CA GLY A 809 -12.45 -4.35 13.00
C GLY A 809 -13.33 -4.49 11.75
N LEU A 810 -13.92 -5.68 11.51
CA LEU A 810 -14.99 -5.88 10.52
C LEU A 810 -16.30 -5.15 10.88
N THR A 811 -16.43 -4.67 12.12
CA THR A 811 -17.58 -3.88 12.61
C THR A 811 -17.21 -2.40 12.76
N ASP A 812 -18.17 -1.49 12.51
CA ASP A 812 -18.03 -0.03 12.67
C ASP A 812 -17.07 0.71 11.72
N ILE A 813 -16.72 0.11 10.58
CA ILE A 813 -15.75 0.63 9.56
C ILE A 813 -16.09 2.06 9.05
N SER A 814 -17.33 2.52 9.22
CA SER A 814 -17.81 3.83 8.74
C SER A 814 -17.78 4.99 9.74
N VAL A 815 -17.48 4.75 11.04
CA VAL A 815 -17.79 5.74 12.10
C VAL A 815 -16.78 6.90 12.16
N VAL A 816 -15.47 6.66 11.98
CA VAL A 816 -14.42 7.71 11.96
C VAL A 816 -14.74 8.78 10.91
N GLY A 817 -14.95 8.34 9.66
CA GLY A 817 -15.26 9.24 8.54
C GLY A 817 -16.62 9.93 8.68
N ALA A 818 -17.57 9.31 9.39
CA ALA A 818 -18.85 9.96 9.71
C ALA A 818 -18.63 11.13 10.69
N TYR A 819 -17.94 10.92 11.81
CA TYR A 819 -17.68 11.99 12.79
C TYR A 819 -16.78 13.10 12.22
N SER A 820 -15.77 12.77 11.40
CA SER A 820 -14.96 13.78 10.70
C SER A 820 -15.82 14.71 9.83
N ASN A 821 -16.76 14.16 9.04
CA ASN A 821 -17.65 14.99 8.22
C ASN A 821 -18.73 15.74 9.04
N MET A 822 -19.20 15.19 10.17
CA MET A 822 -20.09 15.90 11.08
C MET A 822 -19.39 17.08 11.76
N HIS A 823 -18.15 16.89 12.19
CA HIS A 823 -17.29 17.95 12.71
C HIS A 823 -17.18 19.08 11.69
N ASP A 824 -16.79 18.79 10.46
CA ASP A 824 -16.60 19.80 9.42
C ASP A 824 -17.90 20.55 9.08
N PHE A 825 -19.05 19.87 9.12
CA PHE A 825 -20.37 20.49 8.98
C PHE A 825 -20.70 21.43 10.16
N SER A 826 -20.45 21.00 11.40
CA SER A 826 -20.65 21.84 12.58
C SER A 826 -19.70 23.04 12.58
N LEU A 827 -18.44 22.84 12.20
CA LEU A 827 -17.44 23.90 12.11
C LEU A 827 -17.87 24.96 11.11
N TYR A 828 -18.33 24.55 9.92
CA TYR A 828 -18.79 25.45 8.87
C TYR A 828 -20.06 26.23 9.26
N THR A 829 -21.02 25.56 9.91
CA THR A 829 -22.33 26.16 10.25
C THR A 829 -22.37 26.90 11.60
N LYS A 830 -21.51 26.53 12.56
CA LYS A 830 -21.51 27.04 13.96
C LYS A 830 -20.21 27.70 14.40
N GLY A 831 -19.11 27.50 13.67
CA GLY A 831 -17.78 28.00 14.02
C GLY A 831 -16.95 27.04 14.88
N TYR A 832 -15.64 27.24 14.91
CA TYR A 832 -14.67 26.26 15.45
C TYR A 832 -14.80 26.08 16.98
N ALA A 833 -14.75 27.17 17.75
CA ALA A 833 -14.87 27.16 19.21
C ALA A 833 -16.31 26.91 19.74
N HIS A 834 -17.26 26.49 18.89
CA HIS A 834 -18.62 26.18 19.34
C HIS A 834 -18.65 24.85 20.12
N PRO A 835 -19.32 24.74 21.29
CA PRO A 835 -19.28 23.55 22.13
C PRO A 835 -19.63 22.22 21.42
N GLU A 836 -20.59 22.25 20.47
CA GLU A 836 -20.88 21.06 19.66
C GLU A 836 -19.76 20.67 18.69
N THR A 837 -19.01 21.63 18.16
CA THR A 837 -17.86 21.38 17.27
C THR A 837 -16.72 20.77 18.07
N LEU A 838 -16.43 21.33 19.24
CA LEU A 838 -15.48 20.74 20.20
C LEU A 838 -15.88 19.31 20.59
N ARG A 839 -17.16 19.07 20.96
CA ARG A 839 -17.64 17.70 21.25
C ARG A 839 -17.41 16.77 20.06
N LEU A 840 -17.73 17.20 18.83
CA LEU A 840 -17.52 16.37 17.62
C LEU A 840 -16.04 16.11 17.32
N ALA A 841 -15.14 17.04 17.63
CA ALA A 841 -13.70 16.82 17.54
C ALA A 841 -13.23 15.75 18.53
N HIS A 842 -13.62 15.85 19.81
CA HIS A 842 -13.30 14.82 20.79
C HIS A 842 -13.93 13.45 20.44
N MET A 843 -15.19 13.42 19.98
CA MET A 843 -15.83 12.20 19.47
C MET A 843 -15.02 11.58 18.33
N PHE A 844 -14.53 12.37 17.38
CA PHE A 844 -13.67 11.89 16.30
C PHE A 844 -12.38 11.25 16.85
N CYS A 845 -11.66 11.91 17.77
CA CYS A 845 -10.42 11.38 18.35
C CYS A 845 -10.66 10.06 19.12
N HIS A 846 -11.71 9.97 19.94
CA HIS A 846 -12.05 8.73 20.64
C HIS A 846 -12.42 7.58 19.71
N VAL A 847 -13.07 7.85 18.58
CA VAL A 847 -13.39 6.82 17.57
C VAL A 847 -12.14 6.41 16.77
N LEU A 848 -11.22 7.35 16.49
CA LEU A 848 -9.93 7.06 15.86
C LEU A 848 -9.11 6.06 16.70
N ASP A 849 -9.08 6.25 18.03
CA ASP A 849 -8.47 5.30 18.97
C ASP A 849 -9.41 4.15 19.40
N GLY A 850 -10.62 4.06 18.85
CA GLY A 850 -11.64 3.05 19.21
C GLY A 850 -11.14 1.62 19.08
N ALA A 851 -10.33 1.34 18.05
CA ALA A 851 -9.71 0.04 17.81
C ALA A 851 -8.74 -0.40 18.92
N LYS A 852 -8.13 0.53 19.66
CA LYS A 852 -7.21 0.26 20.78
C LYS A 852 -7.92 0.34 22.14
N THR A 853 -8.91 1.23 22.27
CA THR A 853 -9.57 1.55 23.55
C THR A 853 -10.81 0.70 23.81
N GLY A 854 -11.38 0.07 22.78
CA GLY A 854 -12.64 -0.67 22.85
C GLY A 854 -13.88 0.21 23.00
N LEU A 855 -13.71 1.55 22.99
CA LEU A 855 -14.80 2.51 23.07
C LEU A 855 -15.57 2.50 21.74
N LYS A 856 -16.87 2.23 21.82
CA LYS A 856 -17.81 2.37 20.70
C LYS A 856 -18.83 3.44 21.02
N VAL A 857 -19.15 4.29 20.05
CA VAL A 857 -20.24 5.27 20.20
C VAL A 857 -21.55 4.50 20.32
N SER A 858 -22.40 4.86 21.29
CA SER A 858 -23.70 4.19 21.44
C SER A 858 -24.52 4.28 20.15
N PRO A 859 -25.16 3.20 19.65
CA PRO A 859 -25.99 3.25 18.44
C PRO A 859 -27.13 4.28 18.53
N HIS A 860 -27.63 4.59 19.74
CA HIS A 860 -28.59 5.66 19.94
C HIS A 860 -27.98 7.04 19.66
N VAL A 861 -26.78 7.31 20.19
CA VAL A 861 -26.05 8.57 19.99
C VAL A 861 -25.63 8.72 18.54
N LEU A 862 -25.08 7.67 17.92
CA LEU A 862 -24.72 7.66 16.50
C LEU A 862 -25.95 7.93 15.60
N SER A 863 -27.10 7.33 15.90
CA SER A 863 -28.36 7.56 15.18
C SER A 863 -28.87 9.00 15.36
N LYS A 864 -28.80 9.54 16.58
CA LYS A 864 -29.15 10.92 16.92
C LYS A 864 -28.25 11.93 16.19
N ASP A 865 -26.93 11.72 16.21
CA ASP A 865 -25.95 12.58 15.54
C ASP A 865 -26.08 12.49 14.01
N ARG A 866 -26.22 11.29 13.43
CA ARG A 866 -26.49 11.13 11.98
C ARG A 866 -27.75 11.85 11.52
N LYS A 867 -28.80 11.91 12.35
CA LYS A 867 -30.03 12.68 12.06
C LYS A 867 -29.82 14.19 12.25
N LYS A 868 -29.13 14.60 13.31
CA LYS A 868 -28.88 16.02 13.65
C LYS A 868 -27.98 16.71 12.65
N TYR A 869 -26.95 16.03 12.18
CA TYR A 869 -25.98 16.51 11.18
C TYR A 869 -26.18 15.83 9.82
N ALA A 870 -27.43 15.46 9.49
CA ALA A 870 -27.79 14.91 8.18
C ALA A 870 -27.35 15.90 7.08
N GLN A 871 -26.41 15.46 6.24
CA GLN A 871 -25.52 16.41 5.57
C GLN A 871 -26.21 17.14 4.42
N LYS A 872 -26.08 18.46 4.47
CA LYS A 872 -26.22 19.36 3.32
C LYS A 872 -24.85 19.56 2.67
N ASN A 873 -24.80 19.76 1.36
CA ASN A 873 -23.53 19.93 0.65
C ASN A 873 -22.76 21.16 1.17
N LEU A 874 -21.50 20.96 1.55
CA LEU A 874 -20.57 22.03 1.89
C LEU A 874 -20.00 22.63 0.59
N GLU A 875 -20.00 23.96 0.48
CA GLU A 875 -19.62 24.65 -0.77
C GLU A 875 -18.16 24.34 -1.16
N TRP A 876 -17.22 24.50 -0.22
CA TRP A 876 -15.79 24.25 -0.48
C TRP A 876 -15.44 22.78 -0.82
N LYS A 877 -16.12 21.80 -0.20
CA LYS A 877 -15.92 20.36 -0.48
C LYS A 877 -16.49 19.90 -1.83
N SER A 878 -17.08 20.80 -2.63
CA SER A 878 -17.74 20.45 -3.89
C SER A 878 -16.90 20.80 -5.16
N PRO A 879 -16.03 19.88 -5.65
CA PRO A 879 -15.54 19.95 -7.04
C PRO A 879 -15.92 18.77 -7.97
N LYS A 880 -15.97 17.50 -7.50
CA LYS A 880 -16.12 16.31 -8.39
C LYS A 880 -16.93 15.11 -7.88
N GLU A 881 -17.13 14.94 -6.57
CA GLU A 881 -17.71 13.69 -6.01
C GLU A 881 -19.19 13.46 -6.36
N LEU A 882 -19.96 14.53 -6.55
CA LEU A 882 -21.40 14.48 -6.88
C LEU A 882 -21.71 13.89 -8.27
N SER A 883 -20.71 13.59 -9.10
CA SER A 883 -20.92 12.96 -10.42
C SER A 883 -21.23 11.46 -10.39
N LYS A 884 -21.14 10.81 -9.21
CA LYS A 884 -21.43 9.36 -9.04
C LYS A 884 -22.60 9.03 -8.10
N ALA A 885 -23.23 10.04 -7.48
CA ALA A 885 -24.43 9.86 -6.69
C ALA A 885 -25.65 10.40 -7.46
N ASN A 886 -26.62 9.54 -7.79
CA ASN A 886 -27.87 9.90 -8.48
C ASN A 886 -28.88 10.60 -7.55
N GLU A 887 -28.43 11.55 -6.72
CA GLU A 887 -29.27 12.26 -5.73
C GLU A 887 -29.10 13.78 -5.85
N THR A 888 -29.41 14.29 -7.05
CA THR A 888 -29.61 15.73 -7.28
C THR A 888 -30.90 16.19 -6.58
N ASN A 889 -30.80 16.58 -5.30
CA ASN A 889 -31.76 17.48 -4.60
C ASN A 889 -31.31 17.91 -3.17
N ALA A 890 -30.12 17.54 -2.70
CA ALA A 890 -29.63 17.99 -1.39
C ALA A 890 -29.37 19.52 -1.37
N ALA A 891 -30.06 20.24 -0.49
CA ALA A 891 -29.86 21.68 -0.28
C ALA A 891 -28.42 21.97 0.19
N SER A 892 -27.86 23.13 -0.19
CA SER A 892 -26.54 23.57 0.29
C SER A 892 -26.58 24.04 1.74
N ALA A 893 -25.46 23.89 2.45
CA ALA A 893 -25.25 24.53 3.75
C ALA A 893 -24.74 25.97 3.56
N SER A 894 -25.21 26.90 4.39
CA SER A 894 -24.65 28.26 4.49
C SER A 894 -23.69 28.36 5.67
N PRO A 895 -22.60 29.15 5.57
CA PRO A 895 -21.73 29.44 6.71
C PRO A 895 -22.46 30.15 7.86
N LEU A 896 -21.88 30.10 9.06
CA LEU A 896 -22.38 30.80 10.25
C LEU A 896 -22.77 32.27 9.96
N ALA A 897 -24.08 32.55 10.03
CA ALA A 897 -24.67 33.89 10.03
C ALA A 897 -24.11 34.86 8.97
N GLY A 898 -23.89 34.40 7.75
CA GLY A 898 -23.42 35.23 6.62
C GLY A 898 -21.95 35.65 6.68
N ARG A 899 -21.15 35.08 7.59
CA ARG A 899 -19.69 35.25 7.60
C ARG A 899 -19.06 34.50 6.44
N LYS A 900 -18.00 35.05 5.84
CA LYS A 900 -17.21 34.33 4.81
C LYS A 900 -16.35 33.27 5.51
N PHE A 901 -16.46 32.01 5.11
CA PHE A 901 -15.61 30.93 5.59
C PHE A 901 -14.33 30.85 4.75
N VAL A 902 -13.18 30.55 5.37
CA VAL A 902 -11.86 30.63 4.71
C VAL A 902 -11.73 29.71 3.51
N MET A 903 -12.25 28.49 3.58
CA MET A 903 -12.16 27.55 2.44
C MET A 903 -13.01 27.98 1.24
N ASP A 904 -14.12 28.72 1.44
CA ASP A 904 -14.91 29.27 0.34
C ASP A 904 -14.22 30.49 -0.31
N ILE A 905 -13.43 31.24 0.48
CA ILE A 905 -12.54 32.29 -0.04
C ILE A 905 -11.44 31.66 -0.89
N ILE A 906 -10.68 30.72 -0.32
CA ILE A 906 -9.58 30.03 -0.98
C ILE A 906 -10.06 29.31 -2.24
N ARG A 907 -11.20 28.60 -2.21
CA ARG A 907 -11.77 27.94 -3.39
C ARG A 907 -12.04 28.90 -4.55
N ARG A 908 -12.66 30.06 -4.26
CA ARG A 908 -12.96 31.05 -5.30
C ARG A 908 -11.68 31.67 -5.85
N TYR A 909 -10.77 32.07 -4.97
CA TYR A 909 -9.49 32.66 -5.36
C TYR A 909 -8.60 31.67 -6.13
N ALA A 910 -8.52 30.41 -5.67
CA ALA A 910 -7.79 29.34 -6.35
C ALA A 910 -8.31 29.11 -7.77
N LYS A 911 -9.64 29.08 -7.93
CA LYS A 911 -10.25 28.95 -9.26
C LYS A 911 -9.89 30.15 -10.15
N GLU A 912 -10.04 31.37 -9.65
CA GLU A 912 -9.72 32.60 -10.38
C GLU A 912 -8.25 32.64 -10.84
N GLN A 913 -7.31 32.37 -9.93
CA GLN A 913 -5.88 32.28 -10.27
C GLN A 913 -5.59 31.10 -11.21
N GLY A 914 -6.25 29.96 -11.03
CA GLY A 914 -6.18 28.82 -11.94
C GLY A 914 -6.59 29.18 -13.37
N ASP A 915 -7.75 29.80 -13.54
CA ASP A 915 -8.29 30.24 -14.83
C ASP A 915 -7.37 31.30 -15.48
N ILE A 916 -6.79 32.23 -14.70
CA ILE A 916 -5.80 33.22 -15.18
C ILE A 916 -4.53 32.52 -15.68
N GLN A 917 -3.94 31.63 -14.89
CA GLN A 917 -2.68 30.98 -15.25
C GLN A 917 -2.86 29.99 -16.41
N LEU A 918 -3.97 29.23 -16.46
CA LEU A 918 -4.34 28.42 -17.62
C LEU A 918 -4.52 29.28 -18.88
N SER A 919 -5.09 30.48 -18.76
CA SER A 919 -5.22 31.40 -19.91
C SER A 919 -3.86 31.84 -20.46
N LYS A 920 -2.86 32.11 -19.60
CA LYS A 920 -1.47 32.38 -20.04
C LYS A 920 -0.86 31.16 -20.76
N VAL A 921 -1.06 29.96 -20.21
CA VAL A 921 -0.59 28.70 -20.80
C VAL A 921 -1.20 28.50 -22.20
N GLU A 922 -2.53 28.62 -22.33
CA GLU A 922 -3.25 28.51 -23.60
C GLU A 922 -2.77 29.51 -24.65
N GLN A 923 -2.50 30.76 -24.26
CA GLN A 923 -1.95 31.78 -25.16
C GLN A 923 -0.57 31.38 -25.71
N LYS A 924 0.37 30.97 -24.84
CA LYS A 924 1.71 30.56 -25.27
C LYS A 924 1.71 29.24 -26.06
N MET A 925 0.81 28.30 -25.75
CA MET A 925 0.61 27.07 -26.53
C MET A 925 0.06 27.34 -27.94
N LYS A 926 -0.85 28.31 -28.08
CA LYS A 926 -1.42 28.75 -29.37
C LYS A 926 -0.43 29.55 -30.22
N ALA A 927 0.50 30.29 -29.61
CA ALA A 927 1.57 30.96 -30.35
C ALA A 927 2.47 29.97 -31.12
N CYS A 928 2.60 28.73 -30.62
CA CYS A 928 3.33 27.64 -31.27
C CYS A 928 2.41 26.71 -32.10
N SER A 929 1.43 27.26 -32.83
CA SER A 929 0.33 26.50 -33.46
C SER A 929 0.64 25.86 -34.82
N ARG A 930 1.56 26.42 -35.60
CA ARG A 930 1.90 25.86 -36.93
C ARG A 930 2.90 24.71 -36.77
N ILE A 931 2.42 23.49 -36.96
CA ILE A 931 3.30 22.31 -37.02
C ILE A 931 3.89 22.25 -38.43
N VAL A 932 5.21 22.12 -38.50
CA VAL A 932 5.98 21.84 -39.72
C VAL A 932 6.70 20.52 -39.49
N ALA A 933 6.90 19.72 -40.53
CA ALA A 933 7.64 18.48 -40.40
C ALA A 933 9.11 18.76 -40.04
N ASP A 934 9.65 17.98 -39.10
CA ASP A 934 11.06 18.03 -38.72
C ASP A 934 11.87 17.30 -39.81
N GLU A 935 12.52 18.07 -40.69
CA GLU A 935 13.31 17.56 -41.83
C GLU A 935 14.38 16.54 -41.38
N GLU A 936 14.93 16.71 -40.18
CA GLU A 936 15.90 15.78 -39.61
C GLU A 936 15.29 14.38 -39.38
N LEU A 937 13.97 14.29 -39.12
CA LEU A 937 13.26 13.04 -38.91
C LEU A 937 12.80 12.36 -40.20
N THR A 938 12.68 13.08 -41.33
CA THR A 938 12.38 12.48 -42.64
C THR A 938 13.66 12.09 -43.41
N ALA A 939 14.76 12.80 -43.16
CA ALA A 939 16.04 12.60 -43.86
C ALA A 939 16.50 11.13 -43.97
N PRO A 940 16.44 10.25 -42.95
CA PRO A 940 16.86 8.85 -43.11
C PRO A 940 16.04 8.06 -44.15
N TRP A 941 14.75 8.34 -44.31
CA TRP A 941 13.93 7.76 -45.37
C TRP A 941 14.27 8.37 -46.74
N ASP A 942 14.34 9.70 -46.81
CA ASP A 942 14.57 10.44 -48.05
C ASP A 942 15.95 10.13 -48.65
N GLU A 943 17.00 10.11 -47.82
CA GLU A 943 18.35 9.71 -48.20
C GLU A 943 18.40 8.25 -48.67
N ALA A 944 17.76 7.32 -47.93
CA ALA A 944 17.77 5.91 -48.30
C ALA A 944 17.09 5.65 -49.65
N TRP A 945 15.99 6.36 -49.94
CA TRP A 945 15.29 6.30 -51.22
C TRP A 945 16.14 6.88 -52.36
N VAL A 946 16.68 8.09 -52.18
CA VAL A 946 17.53 8.76 -53.18
C VAL A 946 18.80 7.96 -53.48
N ILE A 947 19.42 7.32 -52.47
CA ILE A 947 20.57 6.43 -52.67
C ILE A 947 20.17 5.19 -53.47
N ALA A 948 19.02 4.57 -53.18
CA ALA A 948 18.56 3.37 -53.88
C ALA A 948 18.23 3.66 -55.36
N GLU A 949 17.60 4.80 -55.67
CA GLU A 949 17.34 5.23 -57.04
C GLU A 949 18.62 5.57 -57.80
N ARG A 950 19.53 6.37 -57.21
CA ARG A 950 20.81 6.75 -57.85
C ARG A 950 21.72 5.56 -58.13
N SER A 951 21.70 4.55 -57.25
CA SER A 951 22.48 3.30 -57.42
C SER A 951 21.77 2.24 -58.27
N GLN A 952 20.52 2.46 -58.68
CA GLN A 952 19.65 1.48 -59.35
C GLN A 952 19.54 0.15 -58.59
N ASN A 953 19.72 0.17 -57.26
CA ASN A 953 19.74 -1.03 -56.43
C ASN A 953 18.32 -1.55 -56.20
N ARG A 954 17.93 -2.56 -56.98
CA ARG A 954 16.60 -3.20 -56.92
C ARG A 954 16.30 -3.87 -55.58
N ASP A 955 17.32 -4.41 -54.92
CA ASP A 955 17.15 -5.10 -53.65
C ASP A 955 16.85 -4.08 -52.53
N ARG A 956 17.60 -2.97 -52.51
CA ARG A 956 17.34 -1.85 -51.58
C ARG A 956 16.00 -1.17 -51.83
N LEU A 957 15.54 -1.08 -53.08
CA LEU A 957 14.18 -0.64 -53.42
C LEU A 957 13.12 -1.64 -52.97
N THR A 958 13.39 -2.94 -53.01
CA THR A 958 12.48 -3.99 -52.49
C THR A 958 12.31 -3.86 -50.98
N ASP A 959 13.42 -3.74 -50.24
CA ASP A 959 13.42 -3.52 -48.78
C ASP A 959 12.62 -2.26 -48.39
N LEU A 960 12.86 -1.13 -49.06
CA LEU A 960 12.12 0.12 -48.83
C LEU A 960 10.61 -0.02 -49.06
N ASN A 961 10.20 -0.74 -50.11
CA ASN A 961 8.79 -0.98 -50.38
C ASN A 961 8.16 -1.93 -49.34
N ALA A 962 8.89 -2.93 -48.85
CA ALA A 962 8.44 -3.80 -47.76
C ALA A 962 8.22 -3.01 -46.45
N ILE A 963 9.18 -2.16 -46.08
CA ILE A 963 9.07 -1.22 -44.94
C ILE A 963 7.83 -0.33 -45.10
N LYS A 964 7.67 0.31 -46.27
CA LYS A 964 6.56 1.20 -46.59
C LYS A 964 5.20 0.53 -46.42
N MET A 965 5.02 -0.66 -47.00
CA MET A 965 3.76 -1.40 -46.93
C MET A 965 3.43 -1.83 -45.50
N HIS A 966 4.43 -2.27 -44.72
CA HIS A 966 4.24 -2.64 -43.32
C HIS A 966 3.82 -1.46 -42.45
N VAL A 967 4.56 -0.34 -42.50
CA VAL A 967 4.26 0.88 -41.72
C VAL A 967 2.85 1.38 -42.00
N GLN A 968 2.43 1.43 -43.27
CA GLN A 968 1.07 1.84 -43.65
C GLN A 968 -0.01 0.87 -43.15
N SER A 969 0.29 -0.42 -43.03
CA SER A 969 -0.64 -1.41 -42.47
C SER A 969 -0.86 -1.17 -40.97
N VAL A 970 0.23 -1.14 -40.20
CA VAL A 970 0.17 -0.93 -38.74
C VAL A 970 -0.44 0.43 -38.41
N TYR A 971 -0.17 1.48 -39.20
CA TYR A 971 -0.84 2.79 -39.06
C TYR A 971 -2.37 2.68 -39.17
N LYS A 972 -2.88 2.01 -40.21
CA LYS A 972 -4.33 1.83 -40.41
C LYS A 972 -4.96 1.06 -39.25
N GLU A 973 -4.26 0.07 -38.69
CA GLU A 973 -4.74 -0.68 -37.52
C GLU A 973 -4.71 0.14 -36.23
N HIS A 974 -3.62 0.86 -35.97
CA HIS A 974 -3.53 1.79 -34.84
C HIS A 974 -4.64 2.86 -34.89
N ARG A 975 -4.92 3.41 -36.08
CA ARG A 975 -6.04 4.34 -36.30
C ARG A 975 -7.41 3.69 -36.04
N LYS A 976 -7.63 2.43 -36.42
CA LYS A 976 -8.86 1.68 -36.09
C LYS A 976 -8.98 1.44 -34.58
N LEU A 977 -7.89 1.04 -33.92
CA LEU A 977 -7.83 0.80 -32.48
C LEU A 977 -8.22 2.07 -31.70
N VAL A 978 -7.54 3.20 -31.95
CA VAL A 978 -7.87 4.48 -31.29
C VAL A 978 -9.27 4.97 -31.67
N GLY A 979 -9.69 4.80 -32.93
CA GLY A 979 -11.02 5.19 -33.42
C GLY A 979 -12.18 4.41 -32.81
N LYS A 980 -11.99 3.12 -32.50
CA LYS A 980 -12.96 2.24 -31.82
C LYS A 980 -13.48 2.84 -30.51
N TYR A 981 -12.58 3.44 -29.73
CA TYR A 981 -12.92 4.11 -28.46
C TYR A 981 -13.37 5.57 -28.66
N ALA A 982 -12.98 6.22 -29.77
CA ALA A 982 -13.42 7.59 -30.07
C ALA A 982 -14.92 7.67 -30.40
N HIS A 983 -15.50 6.66 -31.07
CA HIS A 983 -16.95 6.63 -31.35
C HIS A 983 -17.81 6.19 -30.16
N ALA A 984 -17.21 5.48 -29.19
CA ALA A 984 -17.90 5.03 -27.98
C ALA A 984 -18.27 6.19 -27.03
N SER A 985 -17.57 7.32 -27.07
CA SER A 985 -17.83 8.49 -26.21
C SER A 985 -19.17 9.17 -26.47
N SER A 986 -19.80 8.93 -27.63
CA SER A 986 -21.17 9.39 -27.92
C SER A 986 -22.28 8.56 -27.24
N LYS A 987 -21.97 7.34 -26.76
CA LYS A 987 -22.91 6.42 -26.10
C LYS A 987 -22.26 5.73 -24.88
N LYS A 988 -22.06 6.46 -23.79
CA LYS A 988 -21.61 5.96 -22.47
C LYS A 988 -20.27 5.18 -22.44
N GLY A 989 -19.50 5.14 -23.53
CA GLY A 989 -18.18 4.52 -23.57
C GLY A 989 -17.07 5.49 -23.19
N ALA A 990 -16.01 4.97 -22.56
CA ALA A 990 -14.81 5.72 -22.22
C ALA A 990 -13.92 5.90 -23.47
N ALA A 991 -13.24 7.04 -23.64
CA ALA A 991 -12.28 7.22 -24.72
C ALA A 991 -11.02 6.36 -24.49
N PHE A 992 -10.16 6.17 -25.51
CA PHE A 992 -8.95 5.34 -25.36
C PHE A 992 -8.04 5.84 -24.24
N THR A 993 -8.00 7.16 -24.00
CA THR A 993 -7.25 7.80 -22.91
C THR A 993 -7.80 7.53 -21.52
N ASP A 994 -9.09 7.22 -21.42
CA ASP A 994 -9.85 7.07 -20.17
C ASP A 994 -9.86 5.62 -19.69
N LEU A 995 -9.37 4.69 -20.51
CA LEU A 995 -9.07 3.32 -20.11
C LEU A 995 -7.98 3.33 -19.01
N PRO A 996 -8.04 2.39 -18.05
CA PRO A 996 -6.97 2.20 -17.08
C PRO A 996 -5.61 2.08 -17.77
N ILE A 997 -4.59 2.74 -17.20
CA ILE A 997 -3.29 2.99 -17.85
C ILE A 997 -2.67 1.71 -18.42
N GLU A 998 -2.87 0.62 -17.70
CA GLU A 998 -2.28 -0.66 -17.97
C GLU A 998 -2.89 -1.31 -19.23
N VAL A 999 -4.21 -1.14 -19.47
CA VAL A 999 -4.86 -1.55 -20.74
C VAL A 999 -4.26 -0.79 -21.92
N ARG A 1000 -4.04 0.51 -21.72
CA ARG A 1000 -3.48 1.39 -22.77
C ARG A 1000 -2.05 0.97 -23.10
N GLN A 1001 -1.26 0.63 -22.09
CA GLN A 1001 0.09 0.08 -22.26
C GLN A 1001 0.05 -1.27 -22.98
N ASP A 1002 -0.81 -2.21 -22.59
CA ASP A 1002 -0.91 -3.54 -23.22
C ASP A 1002 -1.24 -3.44 -24.73
N GLU A 1003 -2.25 -2.65 -25.09
CA GLU A 1003 -2.68 -2.42 -26.48
C GLU A 1003 -1.59 -1.71 -27.31
N LEU A 1004 -0.90 -0.72 -26.73
CA LEU A 1004 0.19 -0.01 -27.42
C LEU A 1004 1.45 -0.89 -27.58
N ARG A 1005 1.84 -1.65 -26.55
CA ARG A 1005 2.96 -2.60 -26.57
C ARG A 1005 2.71 -3.72 -27.58
N ALA A 1006 1.47 -4.19 -27.72
CA ALA A 1006 1.13 -5.17 -28.77
C ALA A 1006 1.36 -4.60 -30.17
N LYS A 1007 0.99 -3.33 -30.42
CA LYS A 1007 1.19 -2.67 -31.71
C LYS A 1007 2.64 -2.26 -31.97
N SER A 1008 3.42 -1.85 -30.97
CA SER A 1008 4.85 -1.56 -31.14
C SER A 1008 5.65 -2.84 -31.44
N LYS A 1009 5.31 -3.99 -30.82
CA LYS A 1009 5.85 -5.31 -31.21
C LYS A 1009 5.59 -5.63 -32.67
N GLU A 1010 4.35 -5.49 -33.14
CA GLU A 1010 3.97 -5.73 -34.53
C GLU A 1010 4.72 -4.80 -35.50
N PHE A 1011 4.86 -3.52 -35.14
CA PHE A 1011 5.64 -2.54 -35.89
C PHE A 1011 7.12 -2.95 -35.99
N ALA A 1012 7.73 -3.34 -34.87
CA ALA A 1012 9.13 -3.76 -34.81
C ALA A 1012 9.39 -5.05 -35.61
N ALA A 1013 8.51 -6.05 -35.49
CA ALA A 1013 8.73 -7.42 -35.96
C ALA A 1013 8.89 -7.60 -37.48
N LYS A 1014 8.39 -6.68 -38.31
CA LYS A 1014 8.43 -6.80 -39.79
C LYS A 1014 8.86 -5.52 -40.50
N PRO A 1015 9.48 -5.59 -41.70
CA PRO A 1015 10.22 -6.76 -42.17
C PRO A 1015 11.30 -7.16 -41.15
N SER A 1016 11.49 -8.47 -40.98
CA SER A 1016 12.52 -9.02 -40.09
C SER A 1016 13.91 -8.88 -40.74
N PRO A 1017 15.01 -9.04 -40.00
CA PRO A 1017 16.35 -9.04 -40.59
C PRO A 1017 16.58 -10.12 -41.65
N GLU A 1018 15.77 -11.19 -41.65
CA GLU A 1018 15.82 -12.29 -42.62
C GLU A 1018 14.99 -11.99 -43.88
N ASP A 1019 14.02 -11.06 -43.80
CA ASP A 1019 13.22 -10.59 -44.94
C ASP A 1019 13.93 -9.49 -45.75
N LEU A 1020 15.06 -8.96 -45.26
CA LEU A 1020 15.80 -7.84 -45.86
C LEU A 1020 16.98 -8.34 -46.71
N VAL A 1021 17.10 -7.81 -47.93
CA VAL A 1021 18.11 -8.28 -48.89
C VAL A 1021 19.34 -7.36 -48.91
N ALA A 1022 19.16 -6.05 -48.70
CA ALA A 1022 20.19 -5.03 -48.86
C ALA A 1022 20.35 -4.07 -47.67
N MET A 1023 19.57 -4.24 -46.61
CA MET A 1023 19.61 -3.41 -45.39
C MET A 1023 19.88 -4.23 -44.13
N THR A 1024 20.61 -3.65 -43.18
CA THR A 1024 20.73 -4.22 -41.83
C THR A 1024 19.44 -3.98 -41.03
N GLY A 1025 19.10 -4.86 -40.09
CA GLY A 1025 17.94 -4.65 -39.20
C GLY A 1025 17.98 -3.32 -38.42
N THR A 1026 19.19 -2.85 -38.06
CA THR A 1026 19.41 -1.54 -37.41
C THR A 1026 19.17 -0.34 -38.33
N GLU A 1027 19.53 -0.46 -39.61
CA GLU A 1027 19.26 0.55 -40.63
C GLU A 1027 17.76 0.59 -40.96
N ALA A 1028 17.16 -0.59 -41.18
CA ALA A 1028 15.74 -0.73 -41.43
C ALA A 1028 14.86 -0.21 -40.28
N ALA A 1029 15.24 -0.40 -39.01
CA ALA A 1029 14.52 0.16 -37.86
C ALA A 1029 14.47 1.70 -37.90
N MET A 1030 15.58 2.35 -38.24
CA MET A 1030 15.70 3.81 -38.34
C MET A 1030 14.90 4.36 -39.52
N ILE A 1031 15.02 3.72 -40.69
CA ILE A 1031 14.26 4.05 -41.91
C ILE A 1031 12.76 3.85 -41.69
N LYS A 1032 12.36 2.78 -41.00
CA LYS A 1032 10.95 2.49 -40.63
C LYS A 1032 10.38 3.55 -39.69
N ALA A 1033 11.15 4.00 -38.71
CA ALA A 1033 10.76 5.09 -37.80
C ALA A 1033 10.61 6.42 -38.55
N SER A 1034 11.60 6.76 -39.38
CA SER A 1034 11.58 7.96 -40.24
C SER A 1034 10.38 7.97 -41.19
N TYR A 1035 10.09 6.84 -41.86
CA TYR A 1035 8.92 6.73 -42.73
C TYR A 1035 7.59 6.80 -41.98
N ALA A 1036 7.51 6.23 -40.77
CA ALA A 1036 6.32 6.35 -39.93
C ALA A 1036 6.05 7.80 -39.51
N TYR A 1037 7.10 8.60 -39.30
CA TYR A 1037 6.99 10.04 -39.05
C TYR A 1037 6.55 10.80 -40.30
N LEU A 1038 7.20 10.56 -41.45
CA LEU A 1038 6.83 11.16 -42.74
C LEU A 1038 5.35 10.88 -43.08
N TYR A 1039 4.94 9.62 -43.05
CA TYR A 1039 3.58 9.20 -43.41
C TYR A 1039 2.49 9.69 -42.44
N ASP A 1040 2.82 9.97 -41.17
CA ASP A 1040 1.90 10.65 -40.25
C ASP A 1040 1.86 12.17 -40.49
N SER A 1041 2.98 12.76 -40.94
CA SER A 1041 3.11 14.19 -41.21
C SER A 1041 2.37 14.66 -42.47
N GLU A 1042 2.49 13.95 -43.60
CA GLU A 1042 1.95 14.37 -44.90
C GLU A 1042 0.44 14.71 -44.84
N PRO A 1043 -0.45 13.92 -44.20
CA PRO A 1043 -1.88 14.22 -44.13
C PRO A 1043 -2.22 15.32 -43.11
N HIS A 1044 -1.24 15.77 -42.31
CA HIS A 1044 -1.40 16.70 -41.20
C HIS A 1044 -0.48 17.94 -41.31
N ASP A 1045 0.21 18.14 -42.43
CA ASP A 1045 0.97 19.37 -42.66
C ASP A 1045 0.04 20.60 -42.62
N GLY A 1046 0.53 21.67 -42.00
CA GLY A 1046 -0.24 22.88 -41.70
C GLY A 1046 -1.43 22.69 -40.74
N ARG A 1047 -1.71 21.49 -40.22
CA ARG A 1047 -2.77 21.26 -39.22
C ARG A 1047 -2.30 21.56 -37.79
N THR A 1048 -3.27 21.77 -36.91
CA THR A 1048 -3.05 22.05 -35.48
C THR A 1048 -2.62 20.84 -34.65
N LYS A 1049 -2.76 19.62 -35.19
CA LYS A 1049 -2.45 18.37 -34.48
C LYS A 1049 -2.14 17.21 -35.43
N TRP A 1050 -1.08 16.47 -35.12
CA TRP A 1050 -0.70 15.21 -35.74
C TRP A 1050 -1.22 14.02 -34.93
N THR A 1051 -1.00 12.78 -35.39
CA THR A 1051 -1.25 11.62 -34.54
C THR A 1051 -0.04 11.34 -33.64
N ARG A 1052 -0.17 10.35 -32.76
CA ARG A 1052 0.95 9.89 -31.93
C ARG A 1052 1.63 8.65 -32.48
N PHE A 1053 1.13 8.08 -33.58
CA PHE A 1053 1.60 6.81 -34.13
C PHE A 1053 3.13 6.66 -34.20
N PRO A 1054 3.90 7.57 -34.83
CA PRO A 1054 5.34 7.38 -34.95
C PRO A 1054 6.05 7.33 -33.60
N TRP A 1055 5.57 8.09 -32.61
CA TRP A 1055 6.09 8.11 -31.24
C TRP A 1055 5.65 6.91 -30.42
N ASP A 1056 4.38 6.51 -30.51
CA ASP A 1056 3.84 5.36 -29.81
C ASP A 1056 4.50 4.05 -30.31
N MET A 1057 5.02 4.00 -31.55
CA MET A 1057 5.69 2.83 -32.15
C MET A 1057 7.22 2.84 -32.14
N ALA A 1058 7.90 4.00 -32.28
CA ALA A 1058 9.34 4.07 -32.57
C ALA A 1058 10.05 5.29 -31.93
N MET A 1059 9.64 5.68 -30.72
CA MET A 1059 10.17 6.86 -30.02
C MET A 1059 11.70 6.87 -29.90
N ARG A 1060 12.33 5.74 -29.56
CA ARG A 1060 13.80 5.63 -29.39
C ARG A 1060 14.52 5.92 -30.68
N GLU A 1061 14.07 5.35 -31.79
CA GLU A 1061 14.68 5.54 -33.10
C GLU A 1061 14.53 6.98 -33.59
N LEU A 1062 13.36 7.60 -33.39
CA LEU A 1062 13.14 9.04 -33.68
C LEU A 1062 14.04 9.95 -32.83
N CYS A 1063 14.16 9.66 -31.53
CA CYS A 1063 15.04 10.40 -30.63
C CYS A 1063 16.52 10.21 -31.00
N ALA A 1064 16.93 9.02 -31.44
CA ALA A 1064 18.28 8.75 -31.93
C ALA A 1064 18.58 9.48 -33.24
N ILE A 1065 17.62 9.60 -34.17
CA ILE A 1065 17.75 10.40 -35.39
C ILE A 1065 17.98 11.88 -35.01
N LYS A 1066 17.12 12.45 -34.16
CA LYS A 1066 17.22 13.86 -33.73
C LYS A 1066 18.54 14.17 -33.03
N ALA A 1067 18.96 13.33 -32.08
CA ALA A 1067 20.21 13.50 -31.37
C ALA A 1067 21.44 13.45 -32.30
N ARG A 1068 21.41 12.60 -33.34
CA ARG A 1068 22.48 12.53 -34.36
C ARG A 1068 22.56 13.78 -35.22
N ALA A 1069 21.42 14.30 -35.68
CA ALA A 1069 21.35 15.52 -36.47
C ALA A 1069 21.83 16.76 -35.69
N GLY A 1070 21.59 16.80 -34.38
CA GLY A 1070 22.17 17.79 -33.45
C GLY A 1070 23.70 17.72 -33.26
N GLY A 1071 24.39 16.79 -33.92
CA GLY A 1071 25.86 16.71 -34.00
C GLY A 1071 26.53 16.09 -32.77
N ARG A 1072 26.41 16.70 -31.58
CA ARG A 1072 27.09 16.23 -30.37
C ARG A 1072 26.18 15.36 -29.50
N TRP A 1073 26.18 14.06 -29.76
CA TRP A 1073 25.42 13.06 -28.99
C TRP A 1073 26.33 12.01 -28.33
N LYS A 1074 25.76 11.26 -27.39
CA LYS A 1074 26.41 10.11 -26.73
C LYS A 1074 25.39 9.02 -26.45
N ALA A 1075 25.67 7.79 -26.88
CA ALA A 1075 24.90 6.62 -26.46
C ALA A 1075 25.09 6.36 -24.95
N LEU A 1076 23.99 6.13 -24.24
CA LEU A 1076 23.97 5.72 -22.83
C LEU A 1076 23.21 4.40 -22.70
N ASN A 1077 23.71 3.50 -21.84
CA ASN A 1077 22.95 2.33 -21.42
C ASN A 1077 21.77 2.79 -20.54
N GLY A 1078 20.58 2.22 -20.75
CA GLY A 1078 19.37 2.52 -19.96
C GLY A 1078 19.57 2.40 -18.46
N ASP A 1079 20.31 1.40 -18.00
CA ASP A 1079 20.59 1.14 -16.57
C ASP A 1079 21.41 2.26 -15.91
N PHE A 1080 22.21 2.98 -16.70
CA PHE A 1080 22.91 4.19 -16.28
C PHE A 1080 21.97 5.40 -16.33
N TYR A 1081 21.23 5.57 -17.44
CA TYR A 1081 20.31 6.69 -17.62
C TYR A 1081 19.21 6.75 -16.55
N GLU A 1082 18.70 5.61 -16.07
CA GLU A 1082 17.73 5.55 -14.97
C GLU A 1082 18.27 6.08 -13.63
N ARG A 1083 19.59 6.20 -13.46
CA ARG A 1083 20.26 6.73 -12.27
C ARG A 1083 20.76 8.16 -12.45
N MET A 1084 20.73 8.71 -13.66
CA MET A 1084 21.22 10.06 -13.95
C MET A 1084 20.15 11.13 -13.66
N MET A 1085 20.60 12.25 -13.12
CA MET A 1085 19.79 13.46 -12.96
C MET A 1085 20.59 14.72 -13.27
N ILE A 1086 19.95 15.70 -13.91
CA ILE A 1086 20.57 17.01 -14.17
C ILE A 1086 20.59 17.81 -12.86
N LYS A 1087 21.79 18.04 -12.32
CA LYS A 1087 22.00 18.97 -11.21
C LYS A 1087 22.18 20.38 -11.77
N VAL A 1088 21.07 21.08 -11.98
CA VAL A 1088 21.07 22.52 -12.24
C VAL A 1088 21.72 23.23 -11.05
N ARG A 1089 22.87 23.89 -11.28
CA ARG A 1089 23.41 24.87 -10.33
C ARG A 1089 22.58 26.14 -10.48
N ARG A 1090 21.90 26.53 -9.41
CA ARG A 1090 21.37 27.90 -9.26
C ARG A 1090 22.54 28.84 -8.95
#